data_AF-A0A9P9GQ50-F1
#
_entry.id   AF-A0A9P9GQ50-F1
#
_cell.length_a   1.000
_cell.length_b   1.000
_cell.length_c   1.000
_cell.angle_alpha   90.00
_cell.angle_beta   90.00
_cell.angle_gamma   90.00
#
_symmetry.space_group_name_H-M   'P 1'
#
loop_
_entity.id
_entity.type
_entity.pdbx_description
1 polymer ?
#
loop_
_entity_poly.entity_id
_entity_poly.type
_entity_poly.pdbx_seq_one_letter_code
_entity_poly.pdbx_strand_id
1 'polypeptide(L)'
;MLPITTCFVAGLQYLIHPLKLGTIQETINPDALIPITLLSTEEIFGDLEGILQLFDSIDDVFVPDFGSILVEKSGDNSSQAHVDTRQIYHMDQIKALDVFSELPSGPYFLYGPNLYQAWRLYDDEFGAFTSGAIPDDLNQPDEFQPLTSSSVYGDSVTVPVPSRLYHPQPSAKKPLSGVRVSISDTISLKGTYTTFSSRAWKSLYKNASSSTAKYTQSLIDQGAVIVGKTKTSHLGTGAEWVDQQAPWSARGDGYHRMKGGSVGAAAASVGYSWIDYSIGVDDSRMMSEGGIYSLSQPESLSTDIVPTSKFDKTRIFSRNLKGLLDFTVDSKTGDSEASSSTRVIVPDDLSSPQESQKTAIATFVSILQDLLNTKAEYVDVGKIWEKSPPSGASNEGMQAYMQKQKFDKRPFIEAAPQFFWNKCKSVTEEENRQDTERLEVYRKWFHEKIMRTSTPNAKGDAFVILPCGNSQVEHRNDPVAPPTIYKGIDSTTLAPVLGARLLSFPFTQVPYESDISGKTEYQPSRSRIISTIVYKLPCRVRILTRFLASDLMQTTTPHRNINRGSSGSEPSIDRDRRQAHGPETGVSLPWGLSTIKMAEPTNTPVPASTPRATSPTPQLPFISQGSLSIRSSMTSSKPRVLHIGDPIKYNPETYLRFSIQCEIIRPPTEERQRPEFINALKEKRWGDFDAIFRPFWGTGGEMGKWDQELISLLPQSVKVFASAGAGFDWADTKLLGERGIIYCNSGLAAAEAVADFAIVGIISTFRVLPWCISSAMSGNEEAFKENHRDATMQSYNLRDQALGIIGFGNIGQQIAARARYGFGMDIHYYDVLPKPAAVVAPVRATHHETLKSLLSRCDCVVLCTPAGEGTLIDSKTLPSFKRGSRFVNIARGSLVDEEALVAALREGTLSSAALDVHANEPKIHPELLELAKQGRVLVTCHNAGGTVDTHKGFEELSMRNIMAVLSGGEAITPVNLEFLKK
;
A
#
# COMPACT_ATOMS: atom_id res chain seq x y z
N MET A 1 25.21 15.70 20.33
CA MET A 1 23.93 15.69 19.59
C MET A 1 23.56 17.13 19.31
N LEU A 2 23.37 17.45 18.04
CA LEU A 2 22.86 18.76 17.63
C LEU A 2 21.36 18.83 17.95
N PRO A 3 20.84 20.00 18.35
CA PRO A 3 19.41 20.18 18.55
C PRO A 3 18.68 19.94 17.23
N ILE A 4 17.60 19.17 17.28
CA ILE A 4 16.76 18.86 16.12
C ILE A 4 15.56 19.79 16.16
N THR A 5 15.32 20.51 15.06
CA THR A 5 14.14 21.35 14.89
C THR A 5 13.25 20.73 13.82
N THR A 6 11.95 20.63 14.12
CA THR A 6 10.94 20.11 13.19
C THR A 6 9.79 21.11 13.04
N CYS A 7 9.10 21.06 11.91
CA CYS A 7 7.95 21.90 11.62
C CYS A 7 6.97 21.21 10.68
N PHE A 8 5.84 21.88 10.43
CA PHE A 8 4.85 21.43 9.47
C PHE A 8 4.75 22.41 8.30
N VAL A 9 4.71 21.88 7.09
CA VAL A 9 4.41 22.62 5.85
C VAL A 9 3.34 21.83 5.11
N ALA A 10 2.22 22.48 4.76
CA ALA A 10 1.08 21.81 4.12
C ALA A 10 0.58 20.53 4.84
N GLY A 11 0.70 20.47 6.18
CA GLY A 11 0.33 19.29 6.97
C GLY A 11 1.35 18.13 6.93
N LEU A 12 2.46 18.28 6.21
CA LEU A 12 3.57 17.34 6.20
C LEU A 12 4.65 17.77 7.20
N GLN A 13 5.28 16.80 7.86
CA GLN A 13 6.32 17.05 8.84
C GLN A 13 7.70 17.15 8.18
N TYR A 14 8.47 18.16 8.57
CA TYR A 14 9.84 18.39 8.09
C TYR A 14 10.81 18.51 9.25
N LEU A 15 12.03 18.06 8.99
CA LEU A 15 13.23 18.32 9.78
C LEU A 15 14.05 19.40 9.08
N ILE A 16 14.45 20.40 9.85
CA ILE A 16 15.41 21.40 9.42
C ILE A 16 16.78 20.84 9.72
N HIS A 17 17.58 20.59 8.68
CA HIS A 17 18.92 20.05 8.87
C HIS A 17 19.74 20.99 9.76
N PRO A 18 20.50 20.50 10.76
CA PRO A 18 21.17 21.38 11.73
C PRO A 18 22.34 22.18 11.15
N LEU A 19 22.84 21.80 9.98
CA LEU A 19 23.93 22.50 9.28
C LEU A 19 23.43 23.78 8.60
N LYS A 20 23.90 24.94 9.08
CA LYS A 20 23.67 26.25 8.45
C LYS A 20 24.43 26.34 7.13
N LEU A 21 23.76 26.70 6.05
CA LEU A 21 24.33 26.79 4.70
C LEU A 21 24.66 28.21 4.24
N GLY A 22 24.02 29.20 4.85
CA GLY A 22 24.23 30.60 4.48
C GLY A 22 23.29 31.54 5.22
N THR A 23 23.23 32.79 4.76
CA THR A 23 22.32 33.82 5.27
C THR A 23 21.75 34.64 4.12
N ILE A 24 20.57 35.22 4.35
CA ILE A 24 19.98 36.21 3.45
C ILE A 24 20.33 37.64 3.88
N GLN A 25 20.19 38.60 2.96
CA GLN A 25 20.43 40.03 3.20
C GLN A 25 19.27 40.70 3.93
N GLU A 26 18.05 40.20 3.73
CA GLU A 26 16.85 40.77 4.29
C GLU A 26 16.77 40.61 5.81
N THR A 27 16.25 41.64 6.48
CA THR A 27 15.96 41.57 7.92
C THR A 27 14.60 40.92 8.13
N ILE A 28 14.61 39.66 8.56
CA ILE A 28 13.42 38.94 9.00
C ILE A 28 13.43 38.72 10.51
N ASN A 29 12.28 38.39 11.09
CA ASN A 29 12.19 38.11 12.52
C ASN A 29 13.17 36.96 12.89
N PRO A 30 14.06 37.14 13.89
CA PRO A 30 15.03 36.11 14.30
C PRO A 30 14.43 34.75 14.66
N ASP A 31 13.17 34.73 15.11
CA ASP A 31 12.45 33.51 15.47
C ASP A 31 11.56 32.97 14.34
N ALA A 32 11.54 33.64 13.18
CA ALA A 32 10.75 33.17 12.04
C ALA A 32 11.33 31.88 11.48
N LEU A 33 10.43 30.95 11.18
CA LEU A 33 10.73 29.73 10.45
C LEU A 33 9.90 29.71 9.17
N ILE A 34 10.56 29.81 8.03
CA ILE A 34 9.90 30.07 6.75
C ILE A 34 10.33 29.03 5.70
N PRO A 35 9.40 28.27 5.10
CA PRO A 35 9.70 27.45 3.93
C PRO A 35 9.93 28.36 2.72
N ILE A 36 11.02 28.13 1.99
CA ILE A 36 11.39 28.91 0.80
C ILE A 36 11.85 28.00 -0.33
N THR A 37 11.85 28.53 -1.55
CA THR A 37 12.52 27.89 -2.69
C THR A 37 13.75 28.69 -3.08
N LEU A 38 14.93 28.05 -3.07
CA LEU A 38 16.18 28.65 -3.52
C LEU A 38 16.31 28.43 -5.04
N LEU A 39 16.53 29.51 -5.80
CA LEU A 39 16.59 29.50 -7.27
C LEU A 39 17.69 30.46 -7.78
N SER A 40 18.18 30.20 -8.99
CA SER A 40 19.03 31.16 -9.72
C SER A 40 18.20 32.31 -10.32
N THR A 41 18.86 33.40 -10.71
CA THR A 41 18.22 34.53 -11.41
C THR A 41 17.46 34.07 -12.65
N GLU A 42 18.07 33.21 -13.47
CA GLU A 42 17.46 32.70 -14.71
C GLU A 42 16.22 31.84 -14.43
N GLU A 43 16.23 31.06 -13.34
CA GLU A 43 15.10 30.23 -12.93
C GLU A 43 13.93 31.08 -12.39
N ILE A 44 14.22 32.17 -11.67
CA ILE A 44 13.20 33.08 -11.11
C ILE A 44 12.51 33.88 -12.23
N PHE A 45 13.28 34.41 -13.18
CA PHE A 45 12.77 35.30 -14.23
C PHE A 45 12.48 34.58 -15.57
N GLY A 46 12.66 33.26 -15.61
CA GLY A 46 12.31 32.38 -16.74
C GLY A 46 10.91 31.77 -16.60
N ASP A 47 10.79 30.45 -16.82
CA ASP A 47 9.55 29.68 -16.62
C ASP A 47 9.42 29.18 -15.18
N LEU A 48 9.21 30.11 -14.24
CA LEU A 48 9.13 29.82 -12.81
C LEU A 48 8.05 28.78 -12.49
N GLU A 49 6.85 28.92 -13.06
CA GLU A 49 5.76 27.98 -12.81
C GLU A 49 6.08 26.58 -13.35
N GLY A 50 6.66 26.49 -14.56
CA GLY A 50 7.13 25.22 -15.09
C GLY A 50 8.18 24.55 -14.21
N ILE A 51 9.09 25.33 -13.61
CA ILE A 51 10.12 24.84 -12.69
C ILE A 51 9.51 24.34 -11.37
N LEU A 52 8.61 25.11 -10.76
CA LEU A 52 7.96 24.70 -9.50
C LEU A 52 7.07 23.46 -9.71
N GLN A 53 6.35 23.39 -10.84
CA GLN A 53 5.60 22.19 -11.24
C GLN A 53 6.52 21.00 -11.50
N LEU A 54 7.69 21.24 -12.10
CA LEU A 54 8.69 20.19 -12.30
C LEU A 54 9.17 19.66 -10.95
N PHE A 55 9.53 20.53 -10.00
CA PHE A 55 9.95 20.14 -8.65
C PHE A 55 8.87 19.30 -7.95
N ASP A 56 7.61 19.73 -7.96
CA ASP A 56 6.47 18.97 -7.41
C ASP A 56 6.29 17.59 -8.08
N SER A 57 6.62 17.48 -9.37
CA SER A 57 6.48 16.21 -10.10
C SER A 57 7.61 15.21 -9.88
N ILE A 58 8.84 15.67 -9.60
CA ILE A 58 10.04 14.82 -9.53
C ILE A 58 10.61 14.63 -8.12
N ASP A 59 10.20 15.48 -7.18
CA ASP A 59 10.69 15.46 -5.80
C ASP A 59 9.57 15.17 -4.81
N ASP A 60 9.82 14.21 -3.92
CA ASP A 60 8.88 13.77 -2.91
C ASP A 60 8.98 14.55 -1.58
N VAL A 61 9.87 15.53 -1.53
CA VAL A 61 10.11 16.42 -0.39
C VAL A 61 9.55 17.82 -0.65
N PHE A 62 9.71 18.36 -1.85
CA PHE A 62 9.10 19.61 -2.28
C PHE A 62 7.57 19.52 -2.27
N VAL A 63 6.92 20.60 -1.84
CA VAL A 63 5.48 20.84 -1.99
C VAL A 63 5.25 22.29 -2.42
N PRO A 64 4.13 22.60 -3.10
CA PRO A 64 3.88 23.94 -3.65
C PRO A 64 4.01 25.10 -2.64
N ASP A 65 3.73 24.86 -1.36
CA ASP A 65 3.88 25.85 -0.27
C ASP A 65 5.31 26.41 -0.14
N PHE A 66 6.35 25.65 -0.51
CA PHE A 66 7.73 26.16 -0.58
C PHE A 66 7.91 27.26 -1.63
N GLY A 67 7.04 27.32 -2.65
CA GLY A 67 7.06 28.31 -3.72
C GLY A 67 6.53 29.69 -3.33
N SER A 68 6.08 29.88 -2.08
CA SER A 68 5.49 31.15 -1.63
C SER A 68 6.51 32.28 -1.50
N ILE A 69 7.73 31.95 -1.06
CA ILE A 69 8.85 32.87 -0.91
C ILE A 69 10.04 32.29 -1.65
N LEU A 70 10.64 33.11 -2.50
CA LEU A 70 11.79 32.73 -3.31
C LEU A 70 13.04 33.36 -2.74
N VAL A 71 14.15 32.63 -2.74
CA VAL A 71 15.46 33.17 -2.40
C VAL A 71 16.34 33.05 -3.65
N GLU A 72 16.93 34.16 -4.06
CA GLU A 72 17.88 34.19 -5.17
C GLU A 72 19.29 33.85 -4.67
N LYS A 73 19.98 32.92 -5.35
CA LYS A 73 21.33 32.44 -4.99
C LYS A 73 22.42 33.51 -5.08
N SER A 74 22.32 34.40 -6.05
CA SER A 74 23.01 35.69 -6.27
C SER A 74 23.28 35.91 -7.77
N GLY A 75 22.84 37.06 -8.29
CA GLY A 75 23.22 37.68 -9.56
C GLY A 75 23.43 39.18 -9.30
N ASP A 76 24.25 39.85 -10.11
CA ASP A 76 24.71 41.24 -9.92
C ASP A 76 23.65 42.21 -9.35
N ASN A 77 24.06 43.08 -8.42
CA ASN A 77 23.29 44.16 -7.78
C ASN A 77 22.46 44.99 -8.79
N SER A 78 21.29 44.51 -9.20
CA SER A 78 20.28 45.30 -9.89
C SER A 78 19.02 44.48 -10.16
N SER A 79 18.08 44.47 -9.23
CA SER A 79 16.71 44.97 -9.44
C SER A 79 15.76 44.43 -8.37
N GLN A 80 15.15 45.34 -7.60
CA GLN A 80 13.93 45.03 -6.85
C GLN A 80 12.80 44.82 -7.87
N ALA A 81 12.67 43.60 -8.39
CA ALA A 81 11.55 43.23 -9.25
C ALA A 81 10.64 42.25 -8.51
N HIS A 82 9.34 42.50 -8.52
CA HIS A 82 8.34 41.51 -8.11
C HIS A 82 8.02 40.62 -9.31
N VAL A 83 8.17 39.31 -9.16
CA VAL A 83 7.60 38.33 -10.09
C VAL A 83 6.30 37.83 -9.47
N ASP A 84 5.18 38.13 -10.13
CA ASP A 84 3.89 37.47 -9.89
C ASP A 84 3.44 37.45 -8.41
N THR A 85 3.54 38.61 -7.73
CA THR A 85 3.15 38.85 -6.31
C THR A 85 3.94 38.11 -5.22
N ARG A 86 4.93 37.27 -5.57
CA ARG A 86 5.78 36.56 -4.60
C ARG A 86 6.90 37.43 -4.04
N GLN A 87 7.28 37.19 -2.79
CA GLN A 87 8.44 37.85 -2.19
C GLN A 87 9.72 37.17 -2.64
N ILE A 88 10.70 37.98 -3.07
CA ILE A 88 12.04 37.53 -3.46
C ILE A 88 13.03 38.10 -2.45
N TYR A 89 13.76 37.20 -1.79
CA TYR A 89 14.86 37.51 -0.91
C TYR A 89 16.20 37.19 -1.60
N HIS A 90 17.30 37.72 -1.08
CA HIS A 90 18.61 37.61 -1.70
C HIS A 90 19.60 36.99 -0.73
N MET A 91 20.35 36.00 -1.20
CA MET A 91 21.48 35.47 -0.43
C MET A 91 22.53 36.58 -0.20
N ASP A 92 23.03 36.68 1.02
CA ASP A 92 24.20 37.51 1.32
C ASP A 92 25.43 36.92 0.63
N GLN A 93 26.42 37.77 0.26
CA GLN A 93 27.59 37.34 -0.50
C GLN A 93 28.18 36.08 0.12
N ILE A 94 28.14 35.01 -0.67
CA ILE A 94 28.49 33.66 -0.28
C ILE A 94 29.95 33.67 0.20
N LYS A 95 30.18 33.70 1.52
CA LYS A 95 31.24 32.87 2.07
C LYS A 95 30.69 31.47 2.01
N ALA A 96 30.87 30.84 0.84
CA ALA A 96 30.57 29.43 0.69
C ALA A 96 31.27 28.76 1.86
N LEU A 97 30.56 27.92 2.61
CA LEU A 97 31.27 26.77 3.15
C LEU A 97 32.09 26.22 1.98
N ASP A 98 33.38 25.93 2.17
CA ASP A 98 34.33 25.41 1.15
C ASP A 98 33.84 24.14 0.39
N VAL A 99 32.58 23.74 0.60
CA VAL A 99 31.92 22.46 0.38
C VAL A 99 30.99 22.46 -0.85
N PHE A 100 30.42 23.59 -1.28
CA PHE A 100 29.60 23.70 -2.51
C PHE A 100 30.13 24.82 -3.41
N SER A 101 30.34 24.53 -4.70
CA SER A 101 30.64 25.59 -5.70
C SER A 101 29.44 26.53 -5.90
N GLU A 102 28.23 25.99 -5.77
CA GLU A 102 26.95 26.71 -5.74
C GLU A 102 25.91 25.82 -5.02
N LEU A 103 24.97 26.41 -4.27
CA LEU A 103 23.88 25.67 -3.63
C LEU A 103 22.85 25.20 -4.68
N PRO A 104 22.34 23.96 -4.60
CA PRO A 104 21.37 23.45 -5.56
C PRO A 104 20.01 24.17 -5.42
N SER A 105 19.26 24.24 -6.52
CA SER A 105 17.90 24.79 -6.50
C SER A 105 16.93 23.81 -5.85
N GLY A 106 15.95 24.30 -5.10
CA GLY A 106 14.97 23.43 -4.44
C GLY A 106 14.41 23.98 -3.12
N PRO A 107 13.73 23.13 -2.32
CA PRO A 107 13.11 23.55 -1.06
C PRO A 107 14.17 23.81 0.02
N TYR A 108 14.01 24.85 0.83
CA TYR A 108 14.86 25.12 2.01
C TYR A 108 14.03 25.75 3.13
N PHE A 109 14.62 25.89 4.31
CA PHE A 109 14.08 26.70 5.40
C PHE A 109 14.99 27.88 5.72
N LEU A 110 14.36 29.00 6.05
CA LEU A 110 14.98 30.08 6.80
C LEU A 110 14.61 29.94 8.27
N TYR A 111 15.60 29.90 9.17
CA TYR A 111 15.39 30.09 10.61
C TYR A 111 16.12 31.35 11.07
N GLY A 112 15.34 32.41 11.33
CA GLY A 112 15.83 33.77 11.21
C GLY A 112 16.49 33.98 9.84
N PRO A 113 17.58 34.75 9.71
CA PRO A 113 18.22 34.99 8.43
C PRO A 113 19.01 33.79 7.89
N ASN A 114 19.06 32.66 8.60
CA ASN A 114 19.95 31.54 8.29
C ASN A 114 19.26 30.48 7.43
N LEU A 115 19.95 30.00 6.40
CA LEU A 115 19.45 29.01 5.45
C LEU A 115 19.82 27.57 5.84
N TYR A 116 18.88 26.64 5.73
CA TYR A 116 19.03 25.21 6.04
C TYR A 116 18.28 24.33 5.05
N GLN A 117 18.77 23.11 4.79
CA GLN A 117 18.02 22.15 3.97
C GLN A 117 16.73 21.69 4.64
N ALA A 118 15.70 21.48 3.81
CA ALA A 118 14.43 20.85 4.16
C ALA A 118 14.53 19.34 3.95
N TRP A 119 14.31 18.57 5.02
CA TRP A 119 14.24 17.11 4.97
C TRP A 119 12.83 16.70 5.38
N ARG A 120 12.13 15.91 4.57
CA ARG A 120 10.81 15.41 4.95
C ARG A 120 10.95 14.31 5.98
N LEU A 121 10.11 14.33 7.02
CA LEU A 121 9.99 13.23 7.97
C LEU A 121 8.88 12.29 7.50
N TYR A 122 9.26 11.07 7.15
CA TYR A 122 8.32 10.00 6.79
C TYR A 122 8.07 9.10 8.00
N ASP A 123 6.82 8.76 8.24
CA ASP A 123 6.45 7.76 9.26
C ASP A 123 6.82 6.35 8.77
N ASP A 124 7.44 5.56 9.65
CA ASP A 124 7.78 4.16 9.39
C ASP A 124 6.54 3.25 9.57
N GLU A 125 5.55 3.40 8.70
CA GLU A 125 4.28 2.65 8.72
C GLU A 125 4.47 1.13 8.70
N PHE A 126 5.48 0.65 7.98
CA PHE A 126 5.81 -0.78 7.91
C PHE A 126 6.66 -1.26 9.09
N GLY A 127 7.08 -0.37 10.00
CA GLY A 127 7.92 -0.73 11.14
C GLY A 127 9.28 -1.32 10.75
N ALA A 128 9.83 -0.92 9.60
CA ALA A 128 11.05 -1.46 9.01
C ALA A 128 12.36 -0.90 9.60
N PHE A 129 12.32 0.26 10.27
CA PHE A 129 13.49 1.01 10.73
C PHE A 129 13.72 0.92 12.24
N THR A 130 14.98 0.74 12.67
CA THR A 130 15.36 0.95 14.07
C THR A 130 15.50 2.43 14.39
N SER A 131 16.00 3.22 13.43
CA SER A 131 16.16 4.67 13.52
C SER A 131 16.44 5.29 12.15
N GLY A 132 15.95 6.51 11.92
CA GLY A 132 16.48 7.37 10.87
C GLY A 132 17.91 7.85 11.18
N ALA A 133 18.64 8.31 10.17
CA ALA A 133 20.01 8.82 10.33
C ALA A 133 20.14 10.23 9.73
N ILE A 134 20.75 11.14 10.49
CA ILE A 134 21.05 12.51 10.06
C ILE A 134 22.57 12.63 9.99
N PRO A 135 23.16 12.93 8.84
CA PRO A 135 24.60 13.12 8.72
C PRO A 135 25.07 14.40 9.41
N ASP A 136 26.32 14.43 9.85
CA ASP A 136 26.99 15.63 10.32
C ASP A 136 27.32 16.61 9.18
N ASP A 137 27.69 16.07 8.01
CA ASP A 137 27.99 16.80 6.78
C ASP A 137 27.15 16.31 5.59
N LEU A 138 26.75 17.23 4.70
CA LEU A 138 25.84 16.92 3.60
C LEU A 138 26.52 16.31 2.36
N ASN A 139 27.85 16.40 2.24
CA ASN A 139 28.61 16.02 1.04
C ASN A 139 29.61 14.88 1.30
N GLN A 140 30.25 14.90 2.47
CA GLN A 140 31.19 13.87 2.93
C GLN A 140 30.93 13.55 4.40
N PRO A 141 29.80 12.88 4.70
CA PRO A 141 29.47 12.54 6.08
C PRO A 141 30.51 11.61 6.68
N ASP A 142 30.98 11.96 7.87
CA ASP A 142 31.87 11.13 8.69
C ASP A 142 31.08 10.48 9.82
N GLU A 143 30.21 11.24 10.50
CA GLU A 143 29.40 10.81 11.63
C GLU A 143 27.89 11.02 11.40
N PHE A 144 27.07 10.16 11.99
CA PHE A 144 25.61 10.22 11.88
C PHE A 144 24.93 10.28 13.25
N GLN A 145 23.96 11.18 13.39
CA GLN A 145 23.07 11.26 14.54
C GLN A 145 21.80 10.42 14.29
N PRO A 146 21.48 9.43 15.15
CA PRO A 146 20.22 8.70 15.03
C PRO A 146 19.03 9.62 15.37
N LEU A 147 18.01 9.63 14.52
CA LEU A 147 16.74 10.31 14.81
C LEU A 147 15.87 9.39 15.67
N THR A 148 15.57 9.83 16.89
CA THR A 148 14.73 9.10 17.86
C THR A 148 13.34 9.72 18.02
N SER A 149 12.94 10.61 17.13
CA SER A 149 11.59 11.18 17.13
C SER A 149 10.57 10.11 16.74
N SER A 150 9.45 10.10 17.45
CA SER A 150 8.27 9.33 17.05
C SER A 150 7.47 10.12 16.02
N SER A 151 6.63 9.39 15.27
CA SER A 151 5.60 9.96 14.40
C SER A 151 4.71 10.92 15.18
N VAL A 152 3.93 11.73 14.44
CA VAL A 152 2.95 12.67 15.04
C VAL A 152 1.98 11.95 15.99
N TYR A 153 1.64 10.69 15.70
CA TYR A 153 0.75 9.87 16.51
C TYR A 153 1.46 9.02 17.57
N GLY A 154 2.80 9.03 17.61
CA GLY A 154 3.61 8.35 18.62
C GLY A 154 3.70 6.83 18.44
N ASP A 155 3.26 6.29 17.31
CA ASP A 155 3.10 4.85 17.06
C ASP A 155 4.25 4.24 16.22
N SER A 156 5.06 5.07 15.56
CA SER A 156 6.14 4.66 14.68
C SER A 156 7.36 5.60 14.79
N VAL A 157 8.48 5.16 14.22
CA VAL A 157 9.71 5.99 14.11
C VAL A 157 9.59 6.87 12.87
N THR A 158 10.14 8.08 12.90
CA THR A 158 10.26 8.92 11.69
C THR A 158 11.60 8.74 11.01
N VAL A 159 11.63 8.71 9.68
CA VAL A 159 12.84 8.66 8.85
C VAL A 159 13.04 10.01 8.15
N PRO A 160 14.19 10.69 8.34
CA PRO A 160 14.47 11.95 7.70
C PRO A 160 15.01 11.72 6.28
N VAL A 161 14.37 12.34 5.29
CA VAL A 161 14.67 12.12 3.88
C VAL A 161 14.93 13.47 3.18
N PRO A 162 16.13 13.70 2.62
CA PRO A 162 16.44 14.94 1.91
C PRO A 162 15.79 14.99 0.53
N SER A 163 15.54 16.20 0.03
CA SER A 163 15.08 16.41 -1.35
C SER A 163 16.05 15.81 -2.37
N ARG A 164 15.51 15.21 -3.44
CA ARG A 164 16.29 14.71 -4.58
C ARG A 164 16.96 15.83 -5.35
N LEU A 165 16.41 17.05 -5.26
CA LEU A 165 16.90 18.24 -5.97
C LEU A 165 18.28 18.71 -5.47
N TYR A 166 18.68 18.30 -4.27
CA TYR A 166 19.99 18.69 -3.71
C TYR A 166 21.18 17.99 -4.35
N HIS A 167 20.93 16.94 -5.14
CA HIS A 167 22.00 16.09 -5.64
C HIS A 167 22.23 16.35 -7.13
N PRO A 168 23.48 16.59 -7.54
CA PRO A 168 23.81 16.74 -8.95
C PRO A 168 23.57 15.41 -9.69
N GLN A 169 23.50 15.50 -11.02
CA GLN A 169 23.41 14.31 -11.86
C GLN A 169 24.58 13.34 -11.57
N PRO A 170 24.35 12.02 -11.57
CA PRO A 170 25.39 11.02 -11.35
C PRO A 170 26.61 11.24 -12.25
N SER A 171 27.80 11.06 -11.69
CA SER A 171 29.07 11.22 -12.39
C SER A 171 29.96 10.00 -12.20
N ALA A 172 31.00 9.85 -13.01
CA ALA A 172 31.96 8.75 -12.86
C ALA A 172 32.64 8.69 -11.48
N LYS A 173 32.72 9.81 -10.75
CA LYS A 173 33.26 9.88 -9.39
C LYS A 173 32.20 9.60 -8.32
N LYS A 174 30.97 10.09 -8.53
CA LYS A 174 29.83 9.90 -7.64
C LYS A 174 28.66 9.26 -8.40
N PRO A 175 28.74 7.96 -8.74
CA PRO A 175 27.73 7.28 -9.54
C PRO A 175 26.41 7.08 -8.79
N LEU A 176 26.42 7.15 -7.45
CA LEU A 176 25.25 7.00 -6.60
C LEU A 176 24.70 8.33 -6.10
N SER A 177 25.03 9.45 -6.75
CA SER A 177 24.56 10.77 -6.32
C SER A 177 23.03 10.83 -6.27
N GLY A 178 22.47 11.19 -5.10
CA GLY A 178 21.03 11.28 -4.86
C GLY A 178 20.31 9.95 -4.66
N VAL A 179 21.04 8.84 -4.68
CA VAL A 179 20.49 7.50 -4.42
C VAL A 179 20.31 7.31 -2.92
N ARG A 180 19.07 7.15 -2.47
CA ARG A 180 18.71 6.95 -1.06
C ARG A 180 18.80 5.48 -0.67
N VAL A 181 19.63 5.20 0.33
CA VAL A 181 19.99 3.84 0.76
C VAL A 181 19.71 3.65 2.25
N SER A 182 19.05 2.55 2.60
CA SER A 182 19.01 2.09 3.99
C SER A 182 20.03 0.97 4.23
N ILE A 183 20.55 0.88 5.46
CA ILE A 183 21.49 -0.18 5.86
C ILE A 183 20.92 -1.00 7.01
N SER A 184 21.30 -2.27 7.12
CA SER A 184 20.89 -3.13 8.23
C SER A 184 21.44 -2.64 9.58
N ASP A 185 20.70 -2.85 10.66
CA ASP A 185 21.17 -2.59 12.03
C ASP A 185 22.35 -3.49 12.48
N THR A 186 22.76 -4.44 11.64
CA THR A 186 23.99 -5.22 11.81
C THR A 186 25.23 -4.53 11.25
N ILE A 187 25.06 -3.46 10.47
CA ILE A 187 26.15 -2.74 9.81
C ILE A 187 26.50 -1.51 10.66
N SER A 188 27.79 -1.36 10.96
CA SER A 188 28.31 -0.23 11.74
C SER A 188 28.27 1.07 10.92
N LEU A 189 27.71 2.12 11.52
CA LEU A 189 27.66 3.48 11.00
C LEU A 189 28.06 4.41 12.14
N LYS A 190 29.13 5.19 11.95
CA LYS A 190 29.71 6.04 13.00
C LYS A 190 28.65 6.97 13.59
N GLY A 191 28.60 7.10 14.92
CA GLY A 191 27.62 7.92 15.63
C GLY A 191 26.27 7.23 15.92
N THR A 192 26.02 6.05 15.34
CA THR A 192 24.82 5.24 15.61
C THR A 192 25.13 3.97 16.40
N TYR A 193 24.11 3.33 16.98
CA TYR A 193 24.26 2.04 17.64
C TYR A 193 24.06 0.88 16.66
N THR A 194 24.82 -0.21 16.82
CA THR A 194 24.63 -1.49 16.09
C THR A 194 23.98 -2.48 17.06
N THR A 195 22.65 -2.50 17.10
CA THR A 195 21.92 -3.17 18.18
C THR A 195 21.49 -4.59 17.85
N PHE A 196 21.58 -5.01 16.59
CA PHE A 196 21.01 -6.28 16.09
C PHE A 196 19.52 -6.41 16.45
N SER A 197 18.83 -5.26 16.54
CA SER A 197 17.48 -5.12 17.07
C SER A 197 17.26 -5.68 18.47
N SER A 198 18.31 -5.96 19.26
CA SER A 198 18.21 -6.55 20.60
C SER A 198 18.49 -5.52 21.71
N ARG A 199 17.57 -5.41 22.67
CA ARG A 199 17.72 -4.55 23.85
C ARG A 199 18.84 -5.03 24.76
N ALA A 200 18.95 -6.35 24.96
CA ALA A 200 20.00 -6.95 25.77
C ALA A 200 21.37 -6.67 25.16
N TRP A 201 21.52 -6.84 23.84
CA TRP A 201 22.75 -6.50 23.14
C TRP A 201 23.07 -5.02 23.29
N LYS A 202 22.11 -4.12 23.00
CA LYS A 202 22.26 -2.67 23.18
C LYS A 202 22.74 -2.29 24.59
N SER A 203 22.25 -2.97 25.64
CA SER A 203 22.65 -2.69 27.03
C SER A 203 24.13 -2.97 27.34
N LEU A 204 24.80 -3.81 26.52
CA LEU A 204 26.23 -4.07 26.63
C LEU A 204 27.08 -2.98 25.98
N TYR A 205 26.49 -2.12 25.15
CA TYR A 205 27.17 -1.00 24.51
C TYR A 205 27.11 0.24 25.39
N LYS A 206 28.28 0.78 25.70
CA LYS A 206 28.39 2.06 26.42
C LYS A 206 28.30 3.25 25.46
N ASN A 207 28.82 3.11 24.24
CA ASN A 207 28.96 4.18 23.26
C ASN A 207 28.41 3.75 21.89
N ALA A 208 28.06 4.73 21.06
CA ALA A 208 27.77 4.52 19.65
C ALA A 208 29.03 4.02 18.90
N SER A 209 28.83 3.47 17.71
CA SER A 209 29.90 2.97 16.85
C SER A 209 30.91 4.07 16.53
N SER A 210 32.20 3.76 16.66
CA SER A 210 33.29 4.71 16.41
C SER A 210 33.75 4.74 14.95
N SER A 211 33.25 3.84 14.11
CA SER A 211 33.60 3.71 12.70
C SER A 211 32.40 3.31 11.84
N THR A 212 32.46 3.74 10.58
CA THR A 212 31.54 3.29 9.53
C THR A 212 32.16 2.09 8.82
N ALA A 213 31.35 1.05 8.58
CA ALA A 213 31.81 -0.15 7.88
C ALA A 213 32.31 0.20 6.47
N LYS A 214 33.40 -0.44 6.02
CA LYS A 214 34.08 -0.11 4.75
C LYS A 214 33.15 -0.12 3.53
N TYR A 215 32.22 -1.07 3.48
CA TYR A 215 31.25 -1.14 2.40
C TYR A 215 30.30 0.05 2.41
N THR A 216 29.76 0.41 3.59
CA THR A 216 28.94 1.62 3.76
C THR A 216 29.71 2.88 3.39
N GLN A 217 30.97 2.98 3.81
CA GLN A 217 31.83 4.11 3.45
C GLN A 217 31.99 4.22 1.93
N SER A 218 32.22 3.09 1.25
CA SER A 218 32.31 3.08 -0.21
C SER A 218 31.01 3.54 -0.90
N LEU A 219 29.83 3.28 -0.33
CA LEU A 219 28.57 3.80 -0.85
C LEU A 219 28.47 5.33 -0.66
N ILE A 220 28.86 5.82 0.51
CA ILE A 220 28.92 7.26 0.83
C ILE A 220 29.88 7.98 -0.12
N ASP A 221 31.08 7.43 -0.32
CA ASP A 221 32.11 7.99 -1.21
C ASP A 221 31.63 8.08 -2.67
N GLN A 222 30.78 7.14 -3.08
CA GLN A 222 30.10 7.13 -4.39
C GLN A 222 28.90 8.07 -4.48
N GLY A 223 28.52 8.75 -3.39
CA GLY A 223 27.47 9.76 -3.34
C GLY A 223 26.10 9.27 -2.85
N ALA A 224 26.00 8.05 -2.32
CA ALA A 224 24.75 7.52 -1.77
C ALA A 224 24.36 8.24 -0.47
N VAL A 225 23.06 8.43 -0.28
CA VAL A 225 22.47 9.07 0.89
C VAL A 225 21.97 8.01 1.86
N ILE A 226 22.61 7.88 3.02
CA ILE A 226 22.18 6.93 4.06
C ILE A 226 21.04 7.54 4.88
N VAL A 227 19.81 7.01 4.71
CA VAL A 227 18.61 7.57 5.36
C VAL A 227 18.31 6.98 6.74
N GLY A 228 18.87 5.81 7.06
CA GLY A 228 18.63 5.16 8.34
C GLY A 228 19.05 3.70 8.41
N LYS A 229 18.84 3.12 9.60
CA LYS A 229 19.11 1.72 9.90
C LYS A 229 17.82 0.91 9.95
N THR A 230 17.81 -0.23 9.27
CA THR A 230 16.68 -1.16 9.17
C THR A 230 16.79 -2.29 10.18
N LYS A 231 15.64 -2.73 10.70
CA LYS A 231 15.55 -3.81 11.69
C LYS A 231 16.00 -5.13 11.10
N THR A 232 16.53 -5.94 12.00
CA THR A 232 16.74 -7.36 11.79
C THR A 232 15.85 -8.14 12.75
N SER A 233 15.50 -9.38 12.44
CA SER A 233 15.12 -10.29 13.52
C SER A 233 16.27 -10.34 14.54
N HIS A 234 15.98 -10.50 15.82
CA HIS A 234 17.02 -10.48 16.86
C HIS A 234 18.23 -11.33 16.53
N LEU A 235 19.42 -10.72 16.55
CA LEU A 235 20.70 -11.37 16.21
C LEU A 235 20.68 -12.13 14.87
N GLY A 236 19.82 -11.72 13.92
CA GLY A 236 19.66 -12.35 12.61
C GLY A 236 18.93 -13.70 12.61
N THR A 237 18.32 -14.12 13.71
CA THR A 237 17.79 -15.50 13.89
C THR A 237 16.61 -15.89 12.98
N GLY A 238 15.89 -14.90 12.45
CA GLY A 238 14.90 -15.05 11.38
C GLY A 238 13.52 -15.54 11.78
N ALA A 239 13.24 -15.81 13.07
CA ALA A 239 12.03 -16.52 13.50
C ALA A 239 11.15 -15.79 14.54
N GLU A 240 11.74 -15.07 15.50
CA GLU A 240 11.03 -14.46 16.64
C GLU A 240 11.34 -12.95 16.79
N TRP A 241 10.40 -12.21 17.36
CA TRP A 241 10.35 -10.74 17.40
C TRP A 241 9.89 -10.26 18.78
N VAL A 242 10.76 -10.40 19.80
CA VAL A 242 10.36 -10.20 21.20
C VAL A 242 10.68 -8.79 21.75
N ASP A 243 11.75 -8.13 21.32
CA ASP A 243 12.10 -6.77 21.76
C ASP A 243 11.62 -5.71 20.77
N GLN A 244 11.50 -6.10 19.50
CA GLN A 244 11.02 -5.27 18.41
C GLN A 244 9.89 -5.99 17.70
N GLN A 245 8.87 -5.26 17.26
CA GLN A 245 7.86 -5.84 16.39
C GLN A 245 8.41 -6.11 14.99
N ALA A 246 7.97 -7.21 14.40
CA ALA A 246 8.27 -7.56 13.02
C ALA A 246 7.75 -6.49 12.04
N PRO A 247 8.50 -6.14 10.98
CA PRO A 247 8.00 -5.29 9.92
C PRO A 247 6.74 -5.87 9.28
N TRP A 248 5.81 -5.01 8.90
CA TRP A 248 4.61 -5.36 8.14
C TRP A 248 4.97 -5.71 6.71
N SER A 249 4.22 -6.64 6.12
CA SER A 249 4.36 -6.94 4.69
C SER A 249 3.69 -5.84 3.89
N ALA A 250 4.37 -5.30 2.89
CA ALA A 250 3.75 -4.40 1.91
C ALA A 250 3.01 -5.16 0.78
N ARG A 251 2.92 -6.50 0.87
CA ARG A 251 2.31 -7.37 -0.15
C ARG A 251 1.19 -8.26 0.40
N GLY A 252 0.36 -8.75 -0.52
CA GLY A 252 -0.76 -9.64 -0.23
C GLY A 252 -1.79 -8.92 0.62
N ASP A 253 -2.25 -9.57 1.67
CA ASP A 253 -3.13 -8.98 2.68
C ASP A 253 -2.41 -8.04 3.68
N GLY A 254 -1.10 -7.83 3.52
CA GLY A 254 -0.28 -6.98 4.38
C GLY A 254 0.09 -7.63 5.72
N TYR A 255 -0.41 -8.85 5.95
CA TYR A 255 -0.33 -9.56 7.22
C TYR A 255 0.55 -10.81 7.14
N HIS A 256 1.25 -10.99 6.02
CA HIS A 256 2.26 -12.04 5.86
C HIS A 256 3.35 -11.89 6.92
N ARG A 257 3.76 -13.03 7.45
CA ARG A 257 4.87 -13.13 8.38
C ARG A 257 6.18 -12.89 7.64
N MET A 258 6.83 -11.79 7.99
CA MET A 258 8.14 -11.45 7.49
C MET A 258 9.22 -12.17 8.33
N LYS A 259 10.04 -13.01 7.69
CA LYS A 259 11.07 -13.86 8.32
C LYS A 259 12.45 -13.62 7.70
N GLY A 260 13.50 -13.69 8.52
CA GLY A 260 14.91 -13.68 8.09
C GLY A 260 15.76 -12.52 8.62
N GLY A 261 17.07 -12.62 8.44
CA GLY A 261 18.05 -11.70 9.02
C GLY A 261 18.00 -10.27 8.48
N SER A 262 17.61 -10.07 7.22
CA SER A 262 17.55 -8.76 6.55
C SER A 262 16.13 -8.30 6.19
N VAL A 263 15.19 -8.67 7.05
CA VAL A 263 13.76 -8.46 6.84
C VAL A 263 13.32 -7.00 6.85
N GLY A 264 13.93 -6.12 7.66
CA GLY A 264 13.66 -4.69 7.64
C GLY A 264 14.13 -4.04 6.34
N ALA A 265 15.29 -4.45 5.82
CA ALA A 265 15.78 -3.99 4.51
C ALA A 265 14.83 -4.41 3.37
N ALA A 266 14.34 -5.66 3.40
CA ALA A 266 13.35 -6.12 2.43
C ALA A 266 12.03 -5.35 2.55
N ALA A 267 11.48 -5.19 3.76
CA ALA A 267 10.24 -4.45 3.99
C ALA A 267 10.36 -2.98 3.55
N ALA A 268 11.47 -2.32 3.89
CA ALA A 268 11.73 -0.93 3.51
C ALA A 268 11.78 -0.77 1.97
N SER A 269 12.51 -1.64 1.27
CA SER A 269 12.59 -1.59 -0.19
C SER A 269 11.27 -1.91 -0.89
N VAL A 270 10.39 -2.74 -0.30
CA VAL A 270 9.07 -3.02 -0.89
C VAL A 270 8.07 -1.90 -0.56
N GLY A 271 8.04 -1.44 0.68
CA GLY A 271 6.99 -0.56 1.20
C GLY A 271 7.18 0.92 0.88
N TYR A 272 8.43 1.40 0.76
CA TYR A 272 8.71 2.82 0.60
C TYR A 272 9.22 3.17 -0.80
N SER A 273 8.41 3.92 -1.55
CA SER A 273 8.76 4.40 -2.90
C SER A 273 9.93 5.39 -2.91
N TRP A 274 10.14 6.10 -1.81
CA TRP A 274 11.22 7.08 -1.62
C TRP A 274 12.58 6.44 -1.30
N ILE A 275 12.64 5.11 -1.11
CA ILE A 275 13.89 4.34 -1.00
C ILE A 275 14.25 3.75 -2.36
N ASP A 276 15.52 3.89 -2.73
CA ASP A 276 16.04 3.34 -3.99
C ASP A 276 16.61 1.93 -3.77
N TYR A 277 17.41 1.74 -2.71
CA TYR A 277 18.01 0.45 -2.35
C TYR A 277 18.08 0.23 -0.83
N SER A 278 18.07 -1.03 -0.41
CA SER A 278 18.39 -1.41 0.98
C SER A 278 19.51 -2.43 1.02
N ILE A 279 20.39 -2.28 2.00
CA ILE A 279 21.54 -3.16 2.22
C ILE A 279 21.29 -4.01 3.46
N GLY A 280 21.24 -5.33 3.26
CA GLY A 280 21.15 -6.32 4.32
C GLY A 280 22.41 -7.17 4.47
N VAL A 281 22.45 -7.96 5.54
CA VAL A 281 23.43 -9.03 5.74
C VAL A 281 22.69 -10.38 5.73
N ASP A 282 23.14 -11.26 4.85
CA ASP A 282 22.69 -12.64 4.70
C ASP A 282 23.59 -13.52 5.57
N ASP A 283 23.04 -14.07 6.64
CA ASP A 283 23.77 -14.81 7.67
C ASP A 283 23.53 -16.32 7.60
N SER A 284 23.37 -16.82 6.37
CA SER A 284 23.01 -18.21 6.04
C SER A 284 21.62 -18.68 6.50
N ARG A 285 20.79 -17.84 7.11
CA ARG A 285 19.47 -18.23 7.64
C ARG A 285 18.31 -17.81 6.73
N MET A 286 17.22 -18.59 6.80
CA MET A 286 16.02 -18.52 5.97
C MET A 286 15.49 -17.07 5.77
N MET A 287 15.21 -16.67 4.52
CA MET A 287 14.61 -15.37 4.21
C MET A 287 13.28 -15.47 3.45
N SER A 288 12.21 -14.97 4.07
CA SER A 288 10.98 -14.59 3.38
C SER A 288 11.10 -13.13 2.93
N GLU A 289 11.67 -12.91 1.75
CA GLU A 289 12.01 -11.57 1.23
C GLU A 289 10.79 -10.80 0.70
N GLY A 290 9.56 -11.18 1.10
CA GLY A 290 8.34 -10.48 0.67
C GLY A 290 8.24 -10.32 -0.85
N GLY A 291 8.83 -11.23 -1.64
CA GLY A 291 8.81 -11.15 -3.11
C GLY A 291 9.62 -10.03 -3.76
N ILE A 292 10.69 -9.52 -3.15
CA ILE A 292 11.55 -8.50 -3.78
C ILE A 292 12.73 -9.11 -4.56
N TYR A 293 13.32 -8.35 -5.49
CA TYR A 293 14.59 -8.71 -6.12
C TYR A 293 15.74 -8.49 -5.14
N SER A 294 16.64 -9.46 -5.04
CA SER A 294 17.83 -9.35 -4.19
C SER A 294 19.06 -10.01 -4.82
N LEU A 295 20.24 -9.47 -4.50
CA LEU A 295 21.52 -9.97 -4.98
C LEU A 295 22.51 -10.05 -3.84
N SER A 296 23.01 -11.26 -3.59
CA SER A 296 24.11 -11.48 -2.64
C SER A 296 25.46 -11.25 -3.31
N GLN A 297 26.30 -10.44 -2.67
CA GLN A 297 27.68 -10.18 -3.10
C GLN A 297 28.64 -11.22 -2.53
N PRO A 298 29.71 -11.60 -3.25
CA PRO A 298 30.61 -12.68 -2.84
C PRO A 298 31.61 -12.25 -1.74
N GLU A 299 31.88 -10.95 -1.64
CA GLU A 299 32.86 -10.37 -0.72
C GLU A 299 32.39 -10.49 0.73
N SER A 300 33.28 -10.95 1.60
CA SER A 300 33.06 -10.97 3.05
C SER A 300 33.07 -9.54 3.58
N LEU A 301 32.18 -9.24 4.52
CA LEU A 301 32.27 -8.01 5.29
C LEU A 301 33.58 -8.04 6.11
N SER A 302 34.24 -6.88 6.22
CA SER A 302 35.42 -6.72 7.08
C SER A 302 35.05 -6.86 8.56
N THR A 303 36.07 -7.05 9.40
CA THR A 303 36.07 -7.24 10.87
C THR A 303 35.32 -6.19 11.71
N ASP A 304 34.64 -5.23 11.09
CA ASP A 304 33.92 -4.12 11.74
C ASP A 304 32.47 -4.51 12.12
N ILE A 305 32.13 -5.80 11.97
CA ILE A 305 30.87 -6.45 12.33
C ILE A 305 31.19 -7.64 13.24
N VAL A 306 30.64 -7.64 14.46
CA VAL A 306 30.85 -8.66 15.49
C VAL A 306 30.11 -9.97 15.14
N PRO A 307 30.73 -11.15 15.37
CA PRO A 307 31.54 -11.84 14.36
C PRO A 307 30.68 -12.44 13.23
N THR A 308 31.03 -12.13 11.98
CA THR A 308 30.46 -12.78 10.80
C THR A 308 31.16 -14.11 10.52
N SER A 309 30.40 -15.15 10.21
CA SER A 309 30.93 -16.34 9.56
C SER A 309 31.58 -15.94 8.23
N LYS A 310 32.63 -16.64 7.78
CA LYS A 310 33.21 -16.41 6.43
C LYS A 310 32.20 -16.63 5.29
N PHE A 311 31.07 -17.25 5.61
CA PHE A 311 29.95 -17.53 4.72
C PHE A 311 28.89 -16.42 4.71
N ASP A 312 28.93 -15.46 5.63
CA ASP A 312 27.97 -14.34 5.63
C ASP A 312 28.29 -13.38 4.49
N LYS A 313 27.24 -12.80 3.89
CA LYS A 313 27.34 -11.97 2.69
C LYS A 313 26.47 -10.73 2.77
N THR A 314 26.91 -9.64 2.16
CA THR A 314 26.05 -8.48 1.93
C THR A 314 25.01 -8.80 0.87
N ARG A 315 23.76 -8.41 1.11
CA ARG A 315 22.66 -8.54 0.14
C ARG A 315 22.09 -7.16 -0.18
N ILE A 316 21.92 -6.88 -1.46
CA ILE A 316 21.30 -5.66 -1.97
C ILE A 316 19.85 -5.99 -2.35
N PHE A 317 18.91 -5.15 -1.91
CA PHE A 317 17.49 -5.25 -2.25
C PHE A 317 17.10 -4.10 -3.19
N SER A 318 16.27 -4.41 -4.20
CA SER A 318 15.73 -3.40 -5.11
C SER A 318 14.34 -3.78 -5.61
N ARG A 319 13.53 -2.76 -5.91
CA ARG A 319 12.21 -2.95 -6.53
C ARG A 319 12.29 -3.45 -7.97
N ASN A 320 13.43 -3.33 -8.65
CA ASN A 320 13.52 -3.82 -10.02
C ASN A 320 14.90 -4.43 -10.30
N LEU A 321 14.90 -5.38 -11.23
CA LEU A 321 16.12 -6.10 -11.60
C LEU A 321 17.16 -5.17 -12.23
N LYS A 322 16.73 -4.21 -13.07
CA LYS A 322 17.64 -3.28 -13.75
C LYS A 322 18.48 -2.47 -12.75
N GLY A 323 17.84 -1.85 -11.76
CA GLY A 323 18.51 -1.05 -10.73
C GLY A 323 19.49 -1.89 -9.92
N LEU A 324 19.11 -3.11 -9.56
CA LEU A 324 20.00 -4.03 -8.86
C LEU A 324 21.25 -4.40 -9.68
N LEU A 325 21.13 -4.48 -11.01
CA LEU A 325 22.28 -4.68 -11.89
C LEU A 325 23.11 -3.41 -12.04
N ASP A 326 22.48 -2.27 -12.33
CA ASP A 326 23.15 -0.98 -12.52
C ASP A 326 23.96 -0.61 -11.27
N PHE A 327 23.41 -0.84 -10.07
CA PHE A 327 24.10 -0.66 -8.79
C PHE A 327 25.37 -1.51 -8.62
N THR A 328 25.53 -2.58 -9.43
CA THR A 328 26.66 -3.53 -9.33
C THR A 328 27.59 -3.54 -10.54
N VAL A 329 27.17 -2.96 -11.68
CA VAL A 329 27.99 -2.93 -12.91
C VAL A 329 29.11 -1.90 -12.83
N ASP A 330 28.96 -0.85 -12.02
CA ASP A 330 30.01 0.18 -11.81
C ASP A 330 31.19 -0.29 -10.94
N SER A 331 31.12 -1.49 -10.34
CA SER A 331 32.31 -2.11 -9.73
C SER A 331 33.22 -2.70 -10.80
N LYS A 332 34.00 -1.83 -11.45
CA LYS A 332 35.20 -2.11 -12.27
C LYS A 332 35.32 -3.56 -12.78
N THR A 333 34.91 -3.88 -14.01
CA THR A 333 35.60 -4.91 -14.82
C THR A 333 35.11 -4.94 -16.26
N GLY A 334 36.08 -5.01 -17.18
CA GLY A 334 35.89 -4.94 -18.63
C GLY A 334 35.29 -6.20 -19.26
N ASP A 335 34.70 -5.97 -20.44
CA ASP A 335 34.19 -6.99 -21.34
C ASP A 335 35.26 -8.03 -21.68
N SER A 336 35.08 -9.27 -21.19
CA SER A 336 35.82 -10.42 -21.70
C SER A 336 34.87 -11.45 -22.29
N GLU A 337 35.22 -11.93 -23.48
CA GLU A 337 34.45 -12.84 -24.31
C GLU A 337 33.97 -14.08 -23.54
N ALA A 338 32.70 -14.39 -23.75
CA ALA A 338 31.97 -15.58 -23.33
C ALA A 338 32.72 -16.90 -23.58
N SER A 339 32.82 -17.75 -22.55
CA SER A 339 33.23 -19.15 -22.74
C SER A 339 32.11 -19.97 -23.39
N SER A 340 32.49 -20.98 -24.18
CA SER A 340 31.61 -21.77 -25.06
C SER A 340 30.92 -22.97 -24.39
N SER A 341 31.03 -23.15 -23.06
CA SER A 341 30.41 -24.28 -22.35
C SER A 341 29.59 -23.81 -21.14
N THR A 342 28.36 -23.35 -21.40
CA THR A 342 27.38 -23.01 -20.35
C THR A 342 26.56 -24.25 -19.99
N ARG A 343 26.42 -24.56 -18.69
CA ARG A 343 25.57 -25.65 -18.14
C ARG A 343 24.46 -25.08 -17.26
N VAL A 344 23.27 -25.68 -17.33
CA VAL A 344 22.13 -25.37 -16.44
C VAL A 344 21.86 -26.59 -15.56
N ILE A 345 21.86 -26.42 -14.25
CA ILE A 345 21.72 -27.51 -13.26
C ILE A 345 20.51 -27.20 -12.36
N VAL A 346 19.64 -28.18 -12.14
CA VAL A 346 18.44 -28.06 -11.30
C VAL A 346 18.45 -29.15 -10.22
N PRO A 347 18.81 -28.84 -8.97
CA PRO A 347 18.78 -29.81 -7.87
C PRO A 347 17.35 -30.19 -7.49
N ASP A 348 17.03 -31.47 -7.39
CA ASP A 348 15.68 -31.96 -7.06
C ASP A 348 15.49 -32.28 -5.56
N ASP A 349 16.58 -32.49 -4.81
CA ASP A 349 16.59 -32.92 -3.42
C ASP A 349 16.86 -31.80 -2.40
N LEU A 350 17.22 -30.60 -2.88
CA LEU A 350 17.56 -29.44 -2.02
C LEU A 350 16.36 -28.54 -1.67
N SER A 351 15.18 -28.81 -2.25
CA SER A 351 13.95 -28.08 -1.98
C SER A 351 12.73 -29.00 -2.17
N SER A 352 11.56 -28.62 -1.63
CA SER A 352 10.33 -29.40 -1.78
C SER A 352 9.17 -28.49 -2.22
N PRO A 353 9.20 -27.97 -3.46
CA PRO A 353 8.20 -27.03 -3.97
C PRO A 353 6.81 -27.68 -4.10
N GLN A 354 5.76 -26.88 -3.99
CA GLN A 354 4.39 -27.33 -4.25
C GLN A 354 4.14 -27.64 -5.72
N GLU A 355 3.09 -28.40 -6.01
CA GLU A 355 2.73 -28.77 -7.38
C GLU A 355 2.50 -27.56 -8.30
N SER A 356 1.80 -26.53 -7.80
CA SER A 356 1.61 -25.25 -8.51
C SER A 356 2.93 -24.53 -8.82
N GLN A 357 3.92 -24.64 -7.91
CA GLN A 357 5.24 -24.05 -8.09
C GLN A 357 6.08 -24.88 -9.07
N LYS A 358 6.00 -26.22 -9.03
CA LYS A 358 6.75 -27.11 -9.92
C LYS A 358 6.47 -26.82 -11.40
N THR A 359 5.21 -26.59 -11.77
CA THR A 359 4.84 -26.23 -13.15
C THR A 359 5.48 -24.91 -13.57
N ALA A 360 5.46 -23.90 -12.70
CA ALA A 360 6.07 -22.61 -12.98
C ALA A 360 7.60 -22.70 -13.09
N ILE A 361 8.24 -23.50 -12.22
CA ILE A 361 9.68 -23.79 -12.25
C ILE A 361 10.06 -24.48 -13.56
N ALA A 362 9.31 -25.50 -13.98
CA ALA A 362 9.57 -26.21 -15.24
C ALA A 362 9.47 -25.26 -16.44
N THR A 363 8.48 -24.37 -16.44
CA THR A 363 8.33 -23.32 -17.46
C THR A 363 9.54 -22.39 -17.47
N PHE A 364 9.95 -21.90 -16.31
CA PHE A 364 11.14 -21.05 -16.17
C PHE A 364 12.42 -21.73 -16.67
N VAL A 365 12.65 -22.99 -16.27
CA VAL A 365 13.81 -23.79 -16.71
C VAL A 365 13.80 -23.95 -18.22
N SER A 366 12.64 -24.27 -18.82
CA SER A 366 12.51 -24.40 -20.28
C SER A 366 12.93 -23.13 -21.00
N ILE A 367 12.44 -21.97 -20.57
CA ILE A 367 12.78 -20.71 -21.23
C ILE A 367 14.27 -20.37 -21.05
N LEU A 368 14.85 -20.67 -19.88
CA LEU A 368 16.29 -20.47 -19.67
C LEU A 368 17.13 -21.38 -20.57
N GLN A 369 16.69 -22.62 -20.81
CA GLN A 369 17.35 -23.54 -21.74
C GLN A 369 17.37 -22.98 -23.17
N ASP A 370 16.25 -22.41 -23.62
CA ASP A 370 16.14 -21.82 -24.95
C ASP A 370 17.05 -20.59 -25.09
N LEU A 371 17.06 -19.72 -24.07
CA LEU A 371 17.87 -18.50 -24.06
C LEU A 371 19.38 -18.76 -24.00
N LEU A 372 19.80 -19.79 -23.25
CA LEU A 372 21.20 -20.16 -23.10
C LEU A 372 21.67 -21.16 -24.17
N ASN A 373 20.75 -21.66 -25.00
CA ASN A 373 20.99 -22.73 -25.97
C ASN A 373 21.67 -23.96 -25.33
N THR A 374 21.23 -24.32 -24.13
CA THR A 374 21.81 -25.38 -23.29
C THR A 374 20.68 -26.15 -22.58
N LYS A 375 20.74 -27.48 -22.57
CA LYS A 375 19.78 -28.31 -21.83
C LYS A 375 20.03 -28.27 -20.32
N ALA A 376 18.98 -28.28 -19.51
CA ALA A 376 19.09 -28.38 -18.06
C ALA A 376 19.32 -29.82 -17.61
N GLU A 377 20.16 -29.99 -16.59
CA GLU A 377 20.49 -31.26 -15.95
C GLU A 377 19.84 -31.28 -14.56
N TYR A 378 18.88 -32.19 -14.35
CA TYR A 378 18.26 -32.39 -13.04
C TYR A 378 19.13 -33.34 -12.22
N VAL A 379 19.48 -32.95 -10.98
CA VAL A 379 20.46 -33.67 -10.16
C VAL A 379 19.96 -33.90 -8.73
N ASP A 380 20.15 -35.13 -8.24
CA ASP A 380 19.97 -35.48 -6.83
C ASP A 380 21.33 -35.40 -6.13
N VAL A 381 21.54 -34.30 -5.40
CA VAL A 381 22.84 -33.95 -4.81
C VAL A 381 23.22 -34.97 -3.74
N GLY A 382 22.28 -35.44 -2.93
CA GLY A 382 22.47 -36.48 -1.93
C GLY A 382 22.94 -37.80 -2.51
N LYS A 383 22.30 -38.29 -3.58
CA LYS A 383 22.74 -39.51 -4.28
C LYS A 383 24.12 -39.35 -4.93
N ILE A 384 24.42 -38.17 -5.48
CA ILE A 384 25.75 -37.90 -6.06
C ILE A 384 26.82 -37.89 -4.98
N TRP A 385 26.52 -37.34 -3.79
CA TRP A 385 27.40 -37.41 -2.61
C TRP A 385 27.69 -38.84 -2.21
N GLU A 386 26.67 -39.69 -2.07
CA GLU A 386 26.83 -41.11 -1.70
C GLU A 386 27.69 -41.89 -2.71
N LYS A 387 27.55 -41.57 -4.00
CA LYS A 387 28.33 -42.21 -5.07
C LYS A 387 29.79 -41.76 -5.12
N SER A 388 30.09 -40.55 -4.67
CA SER A 388 31.43 -39.96 -4.72
C SER A 388 31.69 -39.09 -3.48
N PRO A 389 31.71 -39.68 -2.26
CA PRO A 389 31.85 -38.90 -1.05
C PRO A 389 33.23 -38.24 -0.99
N PRO A 390 33.35 -37.02 -0.48
CA PRO A 390 34.65 -36.39 -0.32
C PRO A 390 35.48 -37.13 0.72
N SER A 391 36.80 -37.06 0.58
CA SER A 391 37.76 -37.83 1.40
C SER A 391 37.63 -37.61 2.91
N GLY A 392 37.12 -36.45 3.35
CA GLY A 392 36.89 -36.11 4.76
C GLY A 392 35.53 -36.52 5.33
N ALA A 393 34.66 -37.18 4.54
CA ALA A 393 33.28 -37.50 4.93
C ALA A 393 33.05 -38.88 5.54
N SER A 394 34.09 -39.72 5.62
CA SER A 394 34.03 -41.07 6.24
C SER A 394 32.84 -41.93 5.77
N ASN A 395 32.42 -41.77 4.50
CA ASN A 395 31.26 -42.42 3.87
C ASN A 395 29.88 -42.13 4.51
N GLU A 396 29.76 -41.06 5.28
CA GLU A 396 28.47 -40.65 5.84
C GLU A 396 27.60 -39.94 4.81
N GLY A 397 26.27 -40.12 4.92
CA GLY A 397 25.30 -39.39 4.11
C GLY A 397 25.40 -37.87 4.34
N MET A 398 25.20 -37.09 3.29
CA MET A 398 25.42 -35.63 3.28
C MET A 398 24.81 -34.90 4.47
N GLN A 399 23.53 -35.17 4.78
CA GLN A 399 22.85 -34.49 5.89
C GLN A 399 23.35 -34.94 7.27
N ALA A 400 23.69 -36.22 7.43
CA ALA A 400 24.25 -36.75 8.68
C ALA A 400 25.64 -36.17 8.97
N TYR A 401 26.46 -36.01 7.93
CA TYR A 401 27.78 -35.38 8.02
C TYR A 401 27.68 -33.92 8.50
N MET A 402 26.66 -33.20 8.05
CA MET A 402 26.44 -31.78 8.37
C MET A 402 25.79 -31.53 9.74
N GLN A 403 25.23 -32.54 10.41
CA GLN A 403 24.48 -32.39 11.67
C GLN A 403 25.30 -32.55 12.96
N LYS A 404 26.63 -32.72 12.86
CA LYS A 404 27.45 -33.25 13.94
C LYS A 404 27.80 -32.31 15.10
N GLN A 405 27.30 -31.08 15.20
CA GLN A 405 27.84 -30.07 16.14
C GLN A 405 26.85 -29.05 16.75
N LYS A 406 27.39 -28.28 17.72
CA LYS A 406 26.81 -27.41 18.78
C LYS A 406 27.83 -26.19 18.99
N PHE A 407 27.71 -25.15 19.87
CA PHE A 407 28.57 -23.95 20.27
C PHE A 407 28.23 -23.17 21.66
N ASP A 408 29.10 -22.56 22.51
CA ASP A 408 28.68 -21.94 23.85
C ASP A 408 29.29 -20.54 24.28
N LYS A 409 28.49 -19.47 24.67
CA LYS A 409 28.70 -18.41 25.76
C LYS A 409 27.75 -17.14 25.89
N ARG A 410 27.01 -16.96 27.01
CA ARG A 410 25.70 -16.21 27.18
C ARG A 410 25.66 -14.66 27.26
N PRO A 411 24.65 -14.04 26.63
CA PRO A 411 23.80 -12.97 27.17
C PRO A 411 22.33 -13.43 27.36
N PHE A 412 21.39 -12.52 27.70
CA PHE A 412 19.95 -12.80 27.91
C PHE A 412 19.20 -13.03 26.57
N ILE A 413 18.48 -14.16 26.39
CA ILE A 413 17.99 -14.59 25.06
C ILE A 413 16.65 -15.41 25.07
N GLU A 414 15.84 -15.24 24.01
CA GLU A 414 14.50 -15.81 23.71
C GLU A 414 14.48 -17.28 23.22
N ALA A 415 13.31 -17.90 23.05
CA ALA A 415 13.14 -19.34 22.82
C ALA A 415 13.92 -19.92 21.62
N ALA A 416 13.86 -19.29 20.43
CA ALA A 416 14.61 -19.76 19.26
C ALA A 416 16.14 -19.65 19.46
N PRO A 417 16.70 -18.47 19.74
CA PRO A 417 18.12 -18.39 20.04
C PRO A 417 18.53 -19.09 21.35
N GLN A 418 17.64 -19.36 22.32
CA GLN A 418 17.85 -20.23 23.49
C GLN A 418 17.85 -21.72 23.12
N PHE A 419 17.08 -22.15 22.12
CA PHE A 419 17.15 -23.49 21.55
C PHE A 419 18.49 -23.70 20.86
N PHE A 420 18.88 -22.77 19.98
CA PHE A 420 20.21 -22.79 19.37
C PHE A 420 21.26 -22.72 20.46
N TRP A 421 21.11 -21.85 21.46
CA TRP A 421 21.97 -21.80 22.64
C TRP A 421 22.15 -23.15 23.33
N ASN A 422 21.04 -23.81 23.69
CA ASN A 422 21.03 -25.05 24.46
C ASN A 422 21.62 -26.21 23.67
N LYS A 423 21.34 -26.24 22.37
CA LYS A 423 22.02 -27.15 21.48
C LYS A 423 23.48 -26.83 21.51
N CYS A 424 23.80 -25.58 21.29
CA CYS A 424 25.14 -25.17 21.09
C CYS A 424 26.01 -25.37 22.37
N LYS A 425 25.44 -25.32 23.58
CA LYS A 425 26.14 -25.47 24.87
C LYS A 425 27.28 -26.51 24.99
N SER A 426 27.28 -27.59 24.20
CA SER A 426 28.26 -28.68 24.32
C SER A 426 29.36 -28.72 23.24
N VAL A 427 29.81 -27.60 22.66
CA VAL A 427 30.91 -27.64 21.66
C VAL A 427 32.11 -26.78 21.97
N THR A 428 33.25 -27.36 21.61
CA THR A 428 34.61 -26.88 21.71
C THR A 428 35.06 -26.08 20.48
N GLU A 429 36.14 -25.31 20.62
CA GLU A 429 36.75 -24.56 19.52
C GLU A 429 37.28 -25.47 18.40
N GLU A 430 37.80 -26.64 18.79
CA GLU A 430 38.27 -27.67 17.88
C GLU A 430 37.13 -28.25 17.03
N GLU A 431 35.99 -28.50 17.65
CA GLU A 431 34.76 -28.87 16.96
C GLU A 431 34.35 -27.76 15.97
N ASN A 432 34.26 -26.49 16.35
CA ASN A 432 33.93 -25.40 15.40
C ASN A 432 34.90 -25.31 14.21
N ARG A 433 36.21 -25.49 14.45
CA ARG A 433 37.22 -25.57 13.39
C ARG A 433 36.94 -26.73 12.44
N GLN A 434 36.63 -27.91 12.97
CA GLN A 434 36.28 -29.08 12.17
C GLN A 434 35.04 -28.81 11.31
N ASP A 435 34.00 -28.15 11.82
CA ASP A 435 32.81 -27.81 11.02
C ASP A 435 33.10 -26.84 9.88
N THR A 436 33.91 -25.83 10.17
CA THR A 436 34.38 -24.88 9.16
C THR A 436 35.15 -25.59 8.04
N GLU A 437 35.89 -26.65 8.38
CA GLU A 437 36.56 -27.53 7.43
C GLU A 437 35.57 -28.44 6.67
N ARG A 438 34.55 -28.98 7.33
CA ARG A 438 33.48 -29.78 6.67
C ARG A 438 32.74 -28.99 5.60
N LEU A 439 32.41 -27.72 5.88
CA LEU A 439 31.77 -26.83 4.90
C LEU A 439 32.69 -26.54 3.71
N GLU A 440 34.00 -26.38 3.94
CA GLU A 440 34.98 -26.23 2.85
C GLU A 440 35.15 -27.49 2.01
N VAL A 441 35.09 -28.66 2.64
CA VAL A 441 35.11 -29.95 1.93
C VAL A 441 33.90 -30.07 1.00
N TYR A 442 32.69 -29.78 1.50
CA TYR A 442 31.48 -29.76 0.67
C TYR A 442 31.57 -28.72 -0.44
N ARG A 443 32.02 -27.50 -0.13
CA ARG A 443 32.20 -26.43 -1.11
C ARG A 443 33.08 -26.88 -2.28
N LYS A 444 34.28 -27.38 -2.00
CA LYS A 444 35.22 -27.87 -3.03
C LYS A 444 34.61 -29.00 -3.85
N TRP A 445 34.01 -29.98 -3.18
CA TRP A 445 33.36 -31.10 -3.83
C TRP A 445 32.23 -30.66 -4.77
N PHE A 446 31.37 -29.73 -4.34
CA PHE A 446 30.24 -29.25 -5.13
C PHE A 446 30.73 -28.53 -6.40
N HIS A 447 31.77 -27.71 -6.27
CA HIS A 447 32.42 -27.08 -7.42
C HIS A 447 32.97 -28.11 -8.42
N GLU A 448 33.66 -29.14 -7.92
CA GLU A 448 34.30 -30.15 -8.76
C GLU A 448 33.32 -31.12 -9.42
N LYS A 449 32.32 -31.60 -8.68
CA LYS A 449 31.45 -32.70 -9.11
C LYS A 449 30.13 -32.24 -9.72
N ILE A 450 29.52 -31.21 -9.16
CA ILE A 450 28.23 -30.69 -9.63
C ILE A 450 28.47 -29.61 -10.68
N MET A 451 29.14 -28.52 -10.29
CA MET A 451 29.42 -27.41 -11.20
C MET A 451 30.41 -27.80 -12.30
N ARG A 452 31.27 -28.81 -12.05
CA ARG A 452 32.38 -29.24 -12.92
C ARG A 452 33.33 -28.10 -13.28
N THR A 453 33.49 -27.15 -12.35
CA THR A 453 34.45 -26.06 -12.41
C THR A 453 35.67 -26.50 -11.61
N SER A 454 36.72 -26.96 -12.27
CA SER A 454 37.91 -27.56 -11.63
C SER A 454 38.72 -26.60 -10.76
N THR A 455 38.44 -25.30 -10.81
CA THR A 455 38.91 -24.25 -9.88
C THR A 455 37.89 -23.10 -9.83
N PRO A 456 37.86 -22.26 -8.78
CA PRO A 456 37.02 -21.05 -8.72
C PRO A 456 37.19 -20.07 -9.90
N ASN A 457 38.27 -20.25 -10.69
CA ASN A 457 38.61 -19.45 -11.89
C ASN A 457 38.54 -20.25 -13.20
N ALA A 458 38.00 -21.47 -13.20
CA ALA A 458 37.88 -22.28 -14.41
C ALA A 458 36.89 -21.64 -15.40
N LYS A 459 37.23 -21.67 -16.70
CA LYS A 459 36.49 -21.06 -17.81
C LYS A 459 35.11 -21.72 -18.11
N GLY A 460 34.48 -22.43 -17.19
CA GLY A 460 33.17 -23.07 -17.40
C GLY A 460 32.05 -22.31 -16.68
N ASP A 461 30.96 -22.00 -17.38
CA ASP A 461 29.80 -21.29 -16.82
C ASP A 461 28.78 -22.34 -16.33
N ALA A 462 28.44 -22.34 -15.05
CA ALA A 462 27.36 -23.19 -14.52
C ALA A 462 26.34 -22.32 -13.76
N PHE A 463 25.06 -22.48 -14.12
CA PHE A 463 23.92 -21.88 -13.42
C PHE A 463 23.18 -22.94 -12.64
N VAL A 464 23.08 -22.78 -11.32
CA VAL A 464 22.21 -23.63 -10.49
C VAL A 464 20.92 -22.90 -10.25
N ILE A 465 19.81 -23.47 -10.68
CA ILE A 465 18.47 -22.96 -10.40
C ILE A 465 17.98 -23.65 -9.15
N LEU A 466 17.74 -22.89 -8.09
CA LEU A 466 17.14 -23.38 -6.86
C LEU A 466 15.67 -22.97 -6.85
N PRO A 467 14.75 -23.92 -7.06
CA PRO A 467 13.35 -23.65 -6.87
C PRO A 467 13.06 -23.33 -5.41
N CYS A 468 12.38 -22.21 -5.17
CA CYS A 468 12.10 -21.73 -3.82
C CYS A 468 10.60 -21.42 -3.67
N GLY A 469 9.98 -21.99 -2.65
CA GLY A 469 8.58 -21.73 -2.37
C GLY A 469 8.21 -22.28 -1.01
N ASN A 470 7.63 -21.43 -0.16
CA ASN A 470 6.92 -21.95 1.00
C ASN A 470 5.67 -22.67 0.49
N SER A 471 5.32 -23.77 1.16
CA SER A 471 4.11 -24.51 0.86
C SER A 471 2.86 -23.81 1.38
N GLN A 472 2.94 -22.93 2.37
CA GLN A 472 1.79 -22.19 2.87
C GLN A 472 2.13 -20.74 3.17
N VAL A 473 1.15 -19.85 2.98
CA VAL A 473 1.20 -18.49 3.50
C VAL A 473 1.19 -18.60 5.01
N GLU A 474 2.18 -17.98 5.64
CA GLU A 474 2.24 -17.84 7.08
C GLU A 474 1.86 -16.41 7.42
N HIS A 475 0.87 -16.24 8.29
CA HIS A 475 0.43 -14.96 8.78
C HIS A 475 1.09 -14.62 10.12
N ARG A 476 1.07 -13.34 10.47
CA ARG A 476 1.68 -12.87 11.72
C ARG A 476 1.04 -13.50 12.97
N ASN A 477 -0.27 -13.77 12.91
CA ASN A 477 -1.08 -14.38 13.98
C ASN A 477 -0.95 -15.91 14.09
N ASP A 478 -0.29 -16.58 13.15
CA ASP A 478 -0.08 -18.02 13.27
C ASP A 478 0.75 -18.35 14.52
N PRO A 479 0.67 -19.54 15.10
CA PRO A 479 1.66 -19.95 16.08
C PRO A 479 3.06 -19.95 15.43
N VAL A 480 4.07 -19.49 16.17
CA VAL A 480 5.47 -19.66 15.73
C VAL A 480 5.84 -21.11 15.98
N ALA A 481 6.24 -21.83 14.93
CA ALA A 481 6.69 -23.21 15.06
C ALA A 481 7.91 -23.28 16.00
N PRO A 482 8.03 -24.31 16.84
CA PRO A 482 9.17 -24.44 17.73
C PRO A 482 10.47 -24.49 16.90
N PRO A 483 11.55 -23.89 17.41
CA PRO A 483 12.83 -23.89 16.72
C PRO A 483 13.33 -25.33 16.46
N THR A 484 13.74 -25.60 15.22
CA THR A 484 14.28 -26.90 14.80
C THR A 484 15.74 -26.78 14.38
N ILE A 485 16.49 -27.89 14.41
CA ILE A 485 17.85 -27.94 13.84
C ILE A 485 17.71 -27.85 12.32
N TYR A 486 18.41 -26.90 11.71
CA TYR A 486 18.44 -26.76 10.25
C TYR A 486 19.06 -27.99 9.59
N LYS A 487 18.56 -28.34 8.40
CA LYS A 487 19.26 -29.27 7.49
C LYS A 487 20.51 -28.51 7.03
N GLY A 488 21.71 -28.97 7.38
CA GLY A 488 22.93 -28.16 7.25
C GLY A 488 23.13 -27.55 5.85
N ILE A 489 22.75 -28.28 4.80
CA ILE A 489 22.70 -27.76 3.42
C ILE A 489 21.27 -27.87 2.85
N ASP A 490 20.72 -26.75 2.38
CA ASP A 490 19.46 -26.66 1.64
C ASP A 490 19.46 -25.48 0.63
N SER A 491 18.33 -25.25 -0.04
CA SER A 491 18.15 -24.14 -0.99
C SER A 491 18.38 -22.72 -0.43
N THR A 492 18.44 -22.56 0.89
CA THR A 492 18.71 -21.29 1.58
C THR A 492 20.15 -21.14 1.98
N THR A 493 20.81 -22.21 2.41
CA THR A 493 22.20 -22.17 2.89
C THR A 493 23.24 -22.42 1.78
N LEU A 494 22.83 -22.94 0.62
CA LEU A 494 23.76 -23.36 -0.44
C LEU A 494 24.65 -22.23 -0.96
N ALA A 495 24.11 -21.07 -1.34
CA ALA A 495 24.91 -19.98 -1.89
C ALA A 495 25.96 -19.40 -0.91
N PRO A 496 25.60 -19.11 0.36
CA PRO A 496 26.56 -18.77 1.40
C PRO A 496 27.70 -19.77 1.50
N VAL A 497 27.39 -21.08 1.58
CA VAL A 497 28.39 -22.15 1.69
C VAL A 497 29.30 -22.24 0.47
N LEU A 498 28.75 -22.06 -0.74
CA LEU A 498 29.55 -22.04 -1.97
C LEU A 498 30.39 -20.76 -2.13
N GLY A 499 30.10 -19.71 -1.36
CA GLY A 499 30.64 -18.37 -1.57
C GLY A 499 30.36 -17.85 -2.98
N ALA A 500 29.17 -18.15 -3.49
CA ALA A 500 28.73 -17.81 -4.84
C ALA A 500 27.77 -16.62 -4.83
N ARG A 501 27.63 -15.94 -5.97
CA ARG A 501 26.58 -14.91 -6.12
C ARG A 501 25.22 -15.60 -6.26
N LEU A 502 24.23 -15.05 -5.56
CA LEU A 502 22.85 -15.51 -5.58
C LEU A 502 21.94 -14.36 -6.02
N LEU A 503 21.26 -14.53 -7.15
CA LEU A 503 20.16 -13.67 -7.56
C LEU A 503 18.84 -14.32 -7.12
N SER A 504 18.08 -13.64 -6.28
CA SER A 504 16.71 -14.00 -5.91
C SER A 504 15.75 -13.07 -6.65
N PHE A 505 14.72 -13.64 -7.28
CA PHE A 505 13.74 -12.85 -8.00
C PHE A 505 12.34 -13.48 -7.94
N PRO A 506 11.28 -12.66 -7.81
CA PRO A 506 9.93 -13.13 -8.08
C PRO A 506 9.77 -13.42 -9.57
N PHE A 507 9.18 -14.57 -9.90
CA PHE A 507 8.97 -14.97 -11.30
C PHE A 507 7.52 -15.37 -11.61
N THR A 508 6.69 -15.54 -10.58
CA THR A 508 5.24 -15.73 -10.71
C THR A 508 4.57 -15.39 -9.39
N GLN A 509 3.25 -15.42 -9.36
CA GLN A 509 2.47 -15.36 -8.13
C GLN A 509 1.51 -16.54 -8.05
N VAL A 510 1.32 -17.07 -6.85
CA VAL A 510 0.40 -18.17 -6.57
C VAL A 510 -0.78 -17.58 -5.79
N PRO A 511 -2.03 -17.84 -6.23
CA PRO A 511 -3.20 -17.42 -5.49
C PRO A 511 -3.29 -18.18 -4.17
N TYR A 512 -3.70 -17.51 -3.10
CA TYR A 512 -4.06 -18.12 -1.83
C TYR A 512 -5.31 -17.43 -1.30
N GLU A 513 -6.12 -18.18 -0.55
CA GLU A 513 -7.26 -17.60 0.16
C GLU A 513 -6.75 -16.96 1.44
N SER A 514 -6.81 -15.63 1.53
CA SER A 514 -6.42 -14.91 2.74
C SER A 514 -7.55 -14.99 3.76
N ASP A 515 -7.26 -15.53 4.94
CA ASP A 515 -8.11 -15.45 6.12
C ASP A 515 -8.12 -14.06 6.75
N ILE A 516 -7.18 -13.19 6.36
CA ILE A 516 -7.07 -11.80 6.80
C ILE A 516 -7.91 -10.86 5.92
N SER A 517 -7.74 -10.89 4.60
CA SER A 517 -8.49 -10.01 3.68
C SER A 517 -9.83 -10.61 3.25
N GLY A 518 -10.05 -11.91 3.46
CA GLY A 518 -11.28 -12.63 3.08
C GLY A 518 -11.47 -12.78 1.58
N LYS A 519 -10.41 -12.59 0.78
CA LYS A 519 -10.39 -12.68 -0.68
C LYS A 519 -9.21 -13.55 -1.15
N THR A 520 -9.28 -14.00 -2.40
CA THR A 520 -8.13 -14.58 -3.08
C THR A 520 -7.06 -13.51 -3.28
N GLU A 521 -5.96 -13.65 -2.57
CA GLU A 521 -4.79 -12.80 -2.66
C GLU A 521 -3.67 -13.54 -3.40
N TYR A 522 -2.60 -12.83 -3.76
CA TYR A 522 -1.52 -13.41 -4.55
C TYR A 522 -0.20 -13.29 -3.81
N GLN A 523 0.47 -14.43 -3.59
CA GLN A 523 1.81 -14.47 -3.02
C GLN A 523 2.85 -14.63 -4.13
N PRO A 524 3.90 -13.80 -4.18
CA PRO A 524 4.99 -13.96 -5.14
C PRO A 524 5.76 -15.26 -4.86
N SER A 525 5.84 -16.12 -5.88
CA SER A 525 6.76 -17.26 -5.92
C SER A 525 8.10 -16.81 -6.49
N ARG A 526 9.18 -17.30 -5.88
CA ARG A 526 10.54 -16.84 -6.13
C ARG A 526 11.40 -17.98 -6.66
N SER A 527 12.35 -17.65 -7.51
CA SER A 527 13.41 -18.58 -7.91
C SER A 527 14.74 -17.95 -7.56
N ARG A 528 15.75 -18.80 -7.40
CA ARG A 528 17.11 -18.33 -7.16
C ARG A 528 18.06 -18.92 -8.17
N ILE A 529 18.99 -18.09 -8.63
CA ILE A 529 20.07 -18.51 -9.53
C ILE A 529 21.40 -18.32 -8.81
N ILE A 530 22.18 -19.39 -8.74
CA ILE A 530 23.57 -19.37 -8.29
C ILE A 530 24.49 -19.41 -9.51
N SER A 531 25.54 -18.59 -9.50
CA SER A 531 26.60 -18.63 -10.50
C SER A 531 27.98 -18.46 -9.85
N THR A 532 28.97 -19.18 -10.39
CA THR A 532 30.36 -19.20 -9.90
C THR A 532 31.27 -18.18 -10.59
N ILE A 533 30.82 -17.55 -11.68
CA ILE A 533 31.66 -16.57 -12.40
C ILE A 533 31.40 -15.17 -11.85
N VAL A 534 32.45 -14.68 -11.18
CA VAL A 534 32.57 -13.42 -10.44
C VAL A 534 32.33 -12.16 -11.29
N TYR A 535 32.15 -12.26 -12.62
CA TYR A 535 32.10 -11.07 -13.49
C TYR A 535 31.03 -11.08 -14.58
N LYS A 536 30.29 -12.18 -14.81
CA LYS A 536 29.35 -12.28 -15.97
C LYS A 536 27.88 -12.34 -15.62
N LEU A 537 27.52 -12.47 -14.34
CA LEU A 537 26.11 -12.47 -13.95
C LEU A 537 25.42 -11.14 -14.37
N PRO A 538 25.98 -9.94 -14.13
CA PRO A 538 25.32 -8.71 -14.57
C PRO A 538 25.28 -8.56 -16.11
N CYS A 539 26.41 -8.83 -16.78
CA CYS A 539 26.52 -8.69 -18.25
C CYS A 539 25.66 -9.72 -19.02
N ARG A 540 25.41 -10.90 -18.45
CA ARG A 540 24.53 -11.94 -19.04
C ARG A 540 23.12 -11.94 -18.46
N VAL A 541 22.84 -11.23 -17.36
CA VAL A 541 21.47 -10.88 -16.97
C VAL A 541 20.84 -9.93 -17.99
N ARG A 542 21.60 -9.34 -18.94
CA ARG A 542 21.01 -8.82 -20.20
C ARG A 542 20.15 -9.84 -20.95
N ILE A 543 20.46 -11.13 -20.86
CA ILE A 543 19.66 -12.24 -21.40
C ILE A 543 18.40 -12.47 -20.53
N LEU A 544 18.49 -12.29 -19.21
CA LEU A 544 17.35 -12.34 -18.26
C LEU A 544 16.48 -11.07 -18.30
N THR A 545 17.02 -9.90 -18.65
CA THR A 545 16.22 -8.71 -18.96
C THR A 545 15.61 -8.83 -20.35
N ARG A 546 16.26 -9.52 -21.30
CA ARG A 546 15.59 -9.98 -22.53
C ARG A 546 14.49 -10.99 -22.23
N PHE A 547 14.65 -11.92 -21.28
CA PHE A 547 13.58 -12.81 -20.79
C PHE A 547 12.39 -12.04 -20.22
N LEU A 548 12.64 -10.98 -19.45
CA LEU A 548 11.59 -10.07 -18.96
C LEU A 548 11.05 -9.15 -20.07
N ALA A 549 11.79 -8.92 -21.16
CA ALA A 549 11.38 -8.04 -22.25
C ALA A 549 10.81 -8.78 -23.48
N SER A 550 10.99 -10.09 -23.62
CA SER A 550 10.61 -10.87 -24.80
C SER A 550 9.20 -11.45 -24.67
N ASP A 551 8.27 -10.87 -25.42
CA ASP A 551 6.99 -11.38 -25.96
C ASP A 551 5.96 -12.10 -25.08
N LEU A 552 6.20 -12.28 -23.78
CA LEU A 552 5.16 -12.59 -22.78
C LEU A 552 4.75 -11.35 -21.96
N MET A 553 5.36 -10.20 -22.24
CA MET A 553 5.19 -8.93 -21.51
C MET A 553 4.57 -7.80 -22.36
N GLN A 554 4.13 -8.06 -23.60
CA GLN A 554 3.44 -7.09 -24.45
C GLN A 554 2.22 -7.67 -25.16
N THR A 555 1.09 -7.79 -24.46
CA THR A 555 -0.22 -7.77 -25.11
C THR A 555 -1.19 -6.91 -24.31
N THR A 556 -1.22 -5.61 -24.59
CA THR A 556 -2.44 -4.77 -24.61
C THR A 556 -2.15 -3.52 -25.47
N THR A 557 -2.06 -3.73 -26.78
CA THR A 557 -2.33 -2.68 -27.77
C THR A 557 -3.27 -3.28 -28.80
N PRO A 558 -4.49 -2.75 -29.01
CA PRO A 558 -5.36 -3.21 -30.09
C PRO A 558 -4.76 -2.74 -31.42
N HIS A 559 -4.28 -3.68 -32.23
CA HIS A 559 -3.98 -3.42 -33.63
C HIS A 559 -5.27 -2.99 -34.33
N ARG A 560 -5.31 -1.72 -34.77
CA ARG A 560 -6.25 -1.25 -35.78
C ARG A 560 -6.07 -2.06 -37.05
N ASN A 561 -7.13 -2.77 -37.44
CA ASN A 561 -7.35 -3.18 -38.82
C ASN A 561 -7.36 -1.94 -39.72
N ILE A 562 -6.28 -1.75 -40.48
CA ILE A 562 -6.33 -0.93 -41.68
C ILE A 562 -6.58 -1.90 -42.83
N ASN A 563 -7.85 -1.99 -43.22
CA ASN A 563 -8.21 -2.36 -44.58
C ASN A 563 -7.61 -1.31 -45.52
N ARG A 564 -6.48 -1.63 -46.15
CA ARG A 564 -6.19 -1.16 -47.51
C ARG A 564 -6.34 -2.36 -48.42
N GLY A 565 -7.44 -2.36 -49.16
CA GLY A 565 -7.62 -3.28 -50.27
C GLY A 565 -6.52 -3.04 -51.31
N SER A 566 -5.87 -4.12 -51.73
CA SER A 566 -5.28 -4.20 -53.06
C SER A 566 -6.19 -5.09 -53.90
N SER A 567 -6.82 -4.45 -54.88
CA SER A 567 -7.30 -5.07 -56.11
C SER A 567 -6.20 -5.96 -56.69
N GLY A 568 -6.59 -7.16 -57.11
CA GLY A 568 -5.68 -8.23 -57.47
C GLY A 568 -4.89 -8.05 -58.75
N SER A 569 -3.91 -8.93 -58.88
CA SER A 569 -3.51 -9.60 -60.12
C SER A 569 -2.52 -10.72 -59.75
N GLU A 570 -2.96 -11.96 -59.93
CA GLU A 570 -2.16 -13.17 -60.22
C GLU A 570 -1.14 -12.96 -61.37
N PRO A 571 -0.26 -13.93 -61.78
CA PRO A 571 -0.04 -15.32 -61.30
C PRO A 571 1.45 -15.80 -61.27
N SER A 572 1.61 -17.11 -60.95
CA SER A 572 2.58 -18.08 -61.53
C SER A 572 3.87 -18.38 -60.73
N ILE A 573 4.48 -19.56 -60.69
CA ILE A 573 4.20 -21.02 -60.89
C ILE A 573 5.56 -21.71 -60.59
N ASP A 574 5.54 -22.91 -59.97
CA ASP A 574 6.58 -23.97 -59.96
C ASP A 574 7.96 -23.67 -59.29
N ARG A 575 8.72 -24.60 -58.68
CA ARG A 575 8.69 -26.08 -58.59
C ARG A 575 9.69 -26.55 -57.52
N ASP A 576 9.45 -27.75 -56.96
CA ASP A 576 10.43 -28.80 -56.61
C ASP A 576 11.49 -28.56 -55.48
N ARG A 577 11.91 -29.51 -54.62
CA ARG A 577 11.54 -30.90 -54.26
C ARG A 577 12.48 -31.40 -53.13
N ARG A 578 12.05 -32.45 -52.40
CA ARG A 578 12.77 -33.45 -51.53
C ARG A 578 12.84 -33.13 -50.02
N GLN A 579 11.98 -33.74 -49.18
CA GLN A 579 12.03 -35.09 -48.55
C GLN A 579 13.19 -35.24 -47.52
N ALA A 580 12.98 -35.65 -46.26
CA ALA A 580 12.24 -36.84 -45.81
C ALA A 580 11.77 -36.84 -44.33
N HIS A 581 10.64 -37.54 -44.09
CA HIS A 581 10.15 -38.34 -42.93
C HIS A 581 10.73 -38.12 -41.52
N GLY A 582 10.02 -37.99 -40.39
CA GLY A 582 8.68 -38.35 -39.85
C GLY A 582 8.88 -38.62 -38.32
N PRO A 583 7.88 -38.91 -37.43
CA PRO A 583 6.43 -38.93 -37.55
C PRO A 583 5.69 -37.99 -36.56
N GLU A 584 4.40 -37.80 -36.82
CA GLU A 584 3.42 -37.22 -35.91
C GLU A 584 3.13 -38.13 -34.71
N THR A 585 3.09 -37.55 -33.50
CA THR A 585 2.15 -37.97 -32.45
C THR A 585 1.57 -36.71 -31.82
N GLY A 586 0.34 -36.38 -32.20
CA GLY A 586 -0.45 -35.36 -31.54
C GLY A 586 -0.82 -35.80 -30.12
N VAL A 587 -0.54 -34.94 -29.15
CA VAL A 587 -1.23 -34.95 -27.86
C VAL A 587 -1.95 -33.61 -27.75
N SER A 588 -3.27 -33.66 -27.87
CA SER A 588 -4.16 -32.57 -27.52
C SER A 588 -4.08 -32.32 -26.02
N LEU A 589 -3.63 -31.14 -25.59
CA LEU A 589 -3.79 -30.68 -24.21
C LEU A 589 -5.18 -30.05 -24.05
N PRO A 590 -5.99 -30.49 -23.08
CA PRO A 590 -7.29 -29.88 -22.82
C PRO A 590 -7.14 -28.75 -21.79
N TRP A 591 -7.91 -27.68 -21.99
CA TRP A 591 -8.15 -26.52 -21.09
C TRP A 591 -7.09 -25.40 -21.06
N GLY A 592 -7.60 -24.17 -21.14
CA GLY A 592 -6.87 -22.95 -21.45
C GLY A 592 -5.94 -22.44 -20.36
N LEU A 593 -4.70 -22.15 -20.77
CA LEU A 593 -3.72 -21.39 -20.02
C LEU A 593 -4.11 -19.90 -20.04
N SER A 594 -4.81 -19.45 -19.00
CA SER A 594 -4.81 -18.03 -18.64
C SER A 594 -3.39 -17.63 -18.22
N THR A 595 -2.93 -16.52 -18.79
CA THR A 595 -1.61 -15.88 -18.68
C THR A 595 -0.97 -15.91 -17.29
N ILE A 596 0.27 -16.42 -17.20
CA ILE A 596 1.15 -16.27 -16.03
C ILE A 596 1.58 -14.79 -15.96
N LYS A 597 1.00 -14.00 -15.06
CA LYS A 597 1.44 -12.62 -14.79
C LYS A 597 2.71 -12.65 -13.92
N MET A 598 3.78 -12.01 -14.39
CA MET A 598 4.99 -11.77 -13.58
C MET A 598 4.63 -10.95 -12.33
N ALA A 599 5.08 -11.40 -11.17
CA ALA A 599 4.85 -10.73 -9.88
C ALA A 599 5.82 -9.55 -9.70
N GLU A 600 5.67 -8.50 -10.51
CA GLU A 600 6.39 -7.25 -10.25
C GLU A 600 5.96 -6.68 -8.89
N PRO A 601 6.85 -5.99 -8.16
CA PRO A 601 6.52 -5.30 -6.91
C PRO A 601 5.41 -4.28 -6.99
N THR A 602 5.10 -3.78 -8.18
CA THR A 602 3.99 -2.87 -8.45
C THR A 602 2.69 -3.59 -8.84
N ASN A 603 2.71 -4.91 -9.06
CA ASN A 603 1.58 -5.70 -9.59
C ASN A 603 0.69 -6.37 -8.51
N THR A 604 0.96 -6.14 -7.22
CA THR A 604 0.09 -6.61 -6.14
C THR A 604 -0.79 -5.45 -5.67
N PRO A 605 -2.13 -5.58 -5.66
CA PRO A 605 -3.00 -4.59 -5.03
C PRO A 605 -2.54 -4.35 -3.59
N VAL A 606 -2.37 -3.07 -3.22
CA VAL A 606 -2.13 -2.71 -1.82
C VAL A 606 -3.41 -3.03 -1.05
N PRO A 607 -3.35 -3.85 0.01
CA PRO A 607 -4.53 -4.21 0.79
C PRO A 607 -5.14 -2.95 1.42
N ALA A 608 -6.47 -2.82 1.33
CA ALA A 608 -7.23 -1.69 1.86
C ALA A 608 -7.30 -1.65 3.40
N SER A 609 -6.57 -2.52 4.10
CA SER A 609 -6.78 -2.85 5.52
C SER A 609 -5.63 -2.50 6.47
N THR A 610 -4.56 -1.84 6.01
CA THR A 610 -3.62 -1.17 6.94
C THR A 610 -4.20 0.21 7.28
N PRO A 611 -4.30 0.63 8.56
CA PRO A 611 -4.72 1.98 8.90
C PRO A 611 -3.76 2.96 8.21
N ARG A 612 -4.22 3.65 7.16
CA ARG A 612 -3.47 4.75 6.56
C ARG A 612 -3.63 5.98 7.44
N ALA A 613 -2.55 6.39 8.08
CA ALA A 613 -2.32 7.80 8.30
C ALA A 613 -1.72 8.36 7.00
N THR A 614 -2.49 9.22 6.32
CA THR A 614 -2.09 10.01 5.14
C THR A 614 -2.10 9.31 3.77
N SER A 615 -2.57 10.09 2.81
CA SER A 615 -2.88 9.73 1.43
C SER A 615 -1.62 9.51 0.58
N PRO A 616 -1.54 8.43 -0.20
CA PRO A 616 -0.92 8.47 -1.51
C PRO A 616 -2.01 8.80 -2.54
N THR A 617 -1.77 9.89 -3.25
CA THR A 617 -2.42 10.23 -4.53
C THR A 617 -2.53 8.97 -5.39
N PRO A 618 -3.70 8.65 -5.97
CA PRO A 618 -3.82 7.51 -6.87
C PRO A 618 -2.83 7.68 -8.03
N GLN A 619 -2.05 6.64 -8.33
CA GLN A 619 -1.42 6.51 -9.64
C GLN A 619 -2.52 6.56 -10.69
N LEU A 620 -2.54 7.65 -11.47
CA LEU A 620 -3.30 7.72 -12.71
C LEU A 620 -2.89 6.52 -13.59
N PRO A 621 -3.83 5.84 -14.26
CA PRO A 621 -3.46 4.85 -15.26
C PRO A 621 -2.59 5.53 -16.33
N PHE A 622 -1.47 4.89 -16.68
CA PHE A 622 -0.66 5.25 -17.84
C PHE A 622 -1.56 5.38 -19.08
N ILE A 623 -1.91 6.61 -19.45
CA ILE A 623 -2.30 6.92 -20.81
C ILE A 623 -1.00 6.85 -21.60
N SER A 624 -0.84 5.79 -22.42
CA SER A 624 0.23 5.77 -23.42
C SER A 624 0.12 7.05 -24.24
N GLN A 625 1.16 7.88 -24.23
CA GLN A 625 1.26 9.01 -25.15
C GLN A 625 1.30 8.47 -26.59
N GLY A 626 0.13 8.28 -27.19
CA GLY A 626 -0.01 8.36 -28.63
C GLY A 626 0.29 9.80 -29.00
N SER A 627 1.21 9.99 -29.95
CA SER A 627 1.56 11.29 -30.51
C SER A 627 0.30 12.08 -30.87
N LEU A 628 -0.03 13.07 -30.05
CA LEU A 628 -0.99 14.10 -30.40
C LEU A 628 -0.29 15.02 -31.40
N SER A 629 -0.37 14.65 -32.69
CA SER A 629 -0.30 15.64 -33.74
C SER A 629 -1.45 16.62 -33.49
N ILE A 630 -1.13 17.88 -33.19
CA ILE A 630 -2.09 18.98 -33.15
C ILE A 630 -2.72 19.07 -34.53
N ARG A 631 -3.88 18.41 -34.71
CA ARG A 631 -4.80 18.71 -35.79
C ARG A 631 -5.77 19.74 -35.25
N SER A 632 -5.49 20.98 -35.60
CA SER A 632 -6.43 22.08 -35.60
C SER A 632 -7.68 21.68 -36.41
N SER A 633 -8.75 21.27 -35.75
CA SER A 633 -10.11 21.45 -36.26
C SER A 633 -11.17 21.29 -35.16
N MET A 634 -12.02 22.32 -35.04
CA MET A 634 -13.35 22.38 -34.41
C MET A 634 -13.44 22.78 -32.92
N THR A 635 -13.84 24.03 -32.76
CA THR A 635 -14.63 24.62 -31.67
C THR A 635 -15.61 23.63 -31.01
N SER A 636 -15.36 23.25 -29.77
CA SER A 636 -16.39 22.70 -28.87
C SER A 636 -16.41 23.56 -27.61
N SER A 637 -17.54 24.19 -27.32
CA SER A 637 -17.75 24.96 -26.09
C SER A 637 -17.59 24.06 -24.85
N LYS A 638 -17.11 24.63 -23.73
CA LYS A 638 -17.04 23.91 -22.45
C LYS A 638 -18.45 23.46 -22.02
N PRO A 639 -18.61 22.25 -21.45
CA PRO A 639 -19.89 21.83 -20.89
C PRO A 639 -20.37 22.80 -19.81
N ARG A 640 -21.68 23.08 -19.77
CA ARG A 640 -22.27 24.03 -18.83
C ARG A 640 -22.97 23.27 -17.70
N VAL A 641 -22.70 23.64 -16.45
CA VAL A 641 -23.16 22.93 -15.26
C VAL A 641 -23.99 23.87 -14.39
N LEU A 642 -25.25 23.52 -14.15
CA LEU A 642 -26.13 24.22 -13.22
C LEU A 642 -25.83 23.78 -11.77
N HIS A 643 -25.09 24.62 -11.05
CA HIS A 643 -24.79 24.45 -9.63
C HIS A 643 -25.95 25.01 -8.79
N ILE A 644 -26.69 24.11 -8.13
CA ILE A 644 -27.76 24.47 -7.19
C ILE A 644 -27.30 24.22 -5.74
N GLY A 645 -27.43 25.26 -4.91
CA GLY A 645 -27.01 25.24 -3.51
C GLY A 645 -25.84 26.18 -3.21
N ASP A 646 -25.23 25.96 -2.05
CA ASP A 646 -24.14 26.79 -1.55
C ASP A 646 -22.82 26.52 -2.28
N PRO A 647 -21.85 27.47 -2.27
CA PRO A 647 -20.53 27.22 -2.81
C PRO A 647 -19.80 26.09 -2.05
N ILE A 648 -18.92 25.40 -2.77
CA ILE A 648 -18.08 24.32 -2.24
C ILE A 648 -17.29 24.81 -1.02
N LYS A 649 -17.30 23.98 0.03
CA LYS A 649 -16.70 24.28 1.32
C LYS A 649 -15.49 23.39 1.60
N TYR A 650 -15.54 22.12 1.22
CA TYR A 650 -14.58 21.14 1.68
C TYR A 650 -13.53 20.73 0.63
N ASN A 651 -13.84 20.86 -0.67
CA ASN A 651 -12.93 20.54 -1.78
C ASN A 651 -12.72 21.72 -2.76
N PRO A 652 -12.22 22.88 -2.28
CA PRO A 652 -12.08 24.07 -3.12
C PRO A 652 -11.15 23.86 -4.32
N GLU A 653 -10.06 23.11 -4.15
CA GLU A 653 -9.11 22.83 -5.23
C GLU A 653 -9.71 21.92 -6.32
N THR A 654 -10.39 20.83 -5.90
CA THR A 654 -11.10 19.94 -6.84
C THR A 654 -12.17 20.71 -7.61
N TYR A 655 -12.89 21.62 -6.94
CA TYR A 655 -13.89 22.47 -7.58
C TYR A 655 -13.27 23.50 -8.54
N LEU A 656 -12.09 24.03 -8.24
CA LEU A 656 -11.34 24.88 -9.16
C LEU A 656 -11.01 24.10 -10.45
N ARG A 657 -10.48 22.88 -10.33
CA ARG A 657 -10.20 22.01 -11.49
C ARG A 657 -11.46 21.65 -12.28
N PHE A 658 -12.57 21.43 -11.58
CA PHE A 658 -13.89 21.18 -12.18
C PHE A 658 -14.40 22.40 -12.96
N SER A 659 -14.31 23.60 -12.40
CA SER A 659 -14.75 24.85 -13.02
C SER A 659 -13.83 25.36 -14.14
N ILE A 660 -12.58 24.90 -14.22
CA ILE A 660 -11.73 25.13 -15.40
C ILE A 660 -12.27 24.35 -16.61
N GLN A 661 -12.81 23.16 -16.37
CA GLN A 661 -13.30 22.25 -17.41
C GLN A 661 -14.76 22.50 -17.79
N CYS A 662 -15.56 23.10 -16.90
CA CYS A 662 -16.98 23.38 -17.09
C CYS A 662 -17.32 24.86 -16.89
N GLU A 663 -18.28 25.40 -17.63
CA GLU A 663 -18.88 26.70 -17.32
C GLU A 663 -19.90 26.52 -16.19
N ILE A 664 -19.66 27.11 -15.02
CA ILE A 664 -20.56 26.97 -13.88
C ILE A 664 -21.62 28.06 -13.85
N ILE A 665 -22.89 27.66 -13.85
CA ILE A 665 -24.04 28.53 -13.67
C ILE A 665 -24.55 28.35 -12.25
N ARG A 666 -24.54 29.42 -11.45
CA ARG A 666 -25.03 29.36 -10.06
C ARG A 666 -26.11 30.41 -9.82
N PRO A 667 -27.40 30.02 -9.88
CA PRO A 667 -28.50 30.93 -9.58
C PRO A 667 -28.46 31.40 -8.12
N PRO A 668 -28.79 32.67 -7.85
CA PRO A 668 -28.92 33.18 -6.48
C PRO A 668 -30.12 32.52 -5.77
N THR A 669 -30.15 32.58 -4.44
CA THR A 669 -31.13 31.87 -3.61
C THR A 669 -32.58 32.24 -3.94
N GLU A 670 -32.82 33.47 -4.36
CA GLU A 670 -34.13 33.98 -4.79
C GLU A 670 -34.61 33.27 -6.06
N GLU A 671 -33.71 33.03 -7.02
CA GLU A 671 -34.02 32.29 -8.25
C GLU A 671 -34.16 30.78 -8.03
N ARG A 672 -33.69 30.26 -6.89
CA ARG A 672 -33.85 28.84 -6.52
C ARG A 672 -35.22 28.53 -5.91
N GLN A 673 -36.03 29.53 -5.59
CA GLN A 673 -37.39 29.30 -5.10
C GLN A 673 -38.28 28.72 -6.20
N ARG A 674 -39.13 27.73 -5.88
CA ARG A 674 -39.88 26.96 -6.89
C ARG A 674 -40.58 27.81 -7.97
N PRO A 675 -41.38 28.84 -7.65
CA PRO A 675 -42.08 29.62 -8.67
C PRO A 675 -41.10 30.33 -9.62
N GLU A 676 -40.03 30.89 -9.06
CA GLU A 676 -39.03 31.64 -9.81
C GLU A 676 -38.12 30.73 -10.63
N PHE A 677 -37.73 29.57 -10.08
CA PHE A 677 -36.95 28.55 -10.77
C PHE A 677 -37.70 28.00 -11.99
N ILE A 678 -39.01 27.78 -11.86
CA ILE A 678 -39.89 27.38 -12.98
C ILE A 678 -39.92 28.47 -14.06
N ASN A 679 -40.06 29.74 -13.67
CA ASN A 679 -40.05 30.85 -14.62
C ASN A 679 -38.69 30.96 -15.33
N ALA A 680 -37.59 30.82 -14.60
CA ALA A 680 -36.23 30.85 -15.15
C ALA A 680 -35.98 29.76 -16.20
N LEU A 681 -36.46 28.54 -15.96
CA LEU A 681 -36.39 27.44 -16.94
C LEU A 681 -37.25 27.72 -18.18
N LYS A 682 -38.48 28.24 -18.01
CA LYS A 682 -39.38 28.60 -19.13
C LYS A 682 -38.82 29.71 -20.00
N GLU A 683 -38.22 30.71 -19.37
CA GLU A 683 -37.57 31.86 -20.03
C GLU A 683 -36.18 31.52 -20.58
N LYS A 684 -35.66 30.32 -20.27
CA LYS A 684 -34.29 29.88 -20.58
C LYS A 684 -33.23 30.88 -20.10
N ARG A 685 -33.41 31.47 -18.91
CA ARG A 685 -32.50 32.48 -18.35
C ARG A 685 -31.05 31.98 -18.21
N TRP A 686 -30.88 30.70 -17.92
CA TRP A 686 -29.56 30.07 -17.80
C TRP A 686 -29.04 29.48 -19.12
N GLY A 687 -29.79 29.59 -20.21
CA GLY A 687 -29.53 28.88 -21.47
C GLY A 687 -29.58 27.36 -21.32
N ASP A 688 -29.06 26.66 -22.32
CA ASP A 688 -28.93 25.19 -22.26
C ASP A 688 -27.74 24.80 -21.37
N PHE A 689 -27.90 23.75 -20.57
CA PHE A 689 -26.84 23.20 -19.71
C PHE A 689 -26.83 21.67 -19.76
N ASP A 690 -25.65 21.10 -19.54
CA ASP A 690 -25.37 19.68 -19.75
C ASP A 690 -25.48 18.85 -18.46
N ALA A 691 -25.34 19.49 -17.30
CA ALA A 691 -25.42 18.81 -16.01
C ALA A 691 -26.04 19.68 -14.91
N ILE A 692 -26.57 19.01 -13.88
CA ILE A 692 -27.04 19.62 -12.65
C ILE A 692 -26.17 19.10 -11.49
N PHE A 693 -25.67 20.03 -10.69
CA PHE A 693 -24.77 19.77 -9.57
C PHE A 693 -25.38 20.29 -8.27
N ARG A 694 -25.66 19.38 -7.33
CA ARG A 694 -26.10 19.73 -5.97
C ARG A 694 -25.10 19.17 -4.93
N PRO A 695 -24.10 19.95 -4.49
CA PRO A 695 -23.04 19.45 -3.61
C PRO A 695 -23.44 19.28 -2.14
N PHE A 696 -24.57 19.84 -1.71
CA PHE A 696 -25.00 19.81 -0.32
C PHE A 696 -26.40 19.24 -0.18
N TRP A 697 -26.62 18.48 0.89
CA TRP A 697 -27.97 18.04 1.25
C TRP A 697 -28.79 19.17 1.87
N GLY A 698 -28.19 20.00 2.72
CA GLY A 698 -28.87 21.09 3.43
C GLY A 698 -29.26 22.30 2.57
N THR A 699 -28.69 22.45 1.36
CA THR A 699 -28.99 23.54 0.42
C THR A 699 -29.19 22.99 -0.99
N GLY A 700 -29.69 23.82 -1.93
CA GLY A 700 -30.01 23.37 -3.29
C GLY A 700 -31.32 22.58 -3.40
N GLY A 701 -32.16 22.61 -2.37
CA GLY A 701 -33.49 21.98 -2.32
C GLY A 701 -34.66 22.99 -2.27
N GLU A 702 -34.38 24.29 -2.46
CA GLU A 702 -35.33 25.40 -2.31
C GLU A 702 -36.51 25.33 -3.30
N MET A 703 -36.32 24.68 -4.45
CA MET A 703 -37.35 24.45 -5.47
C MET A 703 -38.30 23.29 -5.13
N GLY A 704 -38.09 22.60 -4.01
CA GLY A 704 -38.89 21.48 -3.57
C GLY A 704 -38.64 20.22 -4.41
N LYS A 705 -39.69 19.39 -4.56
CA LYS A 705 -39.59 18.10 -5.26
C LYS A 705 -39.30 18.28 -6.75
N TRP A 706 -38.39 17.47 -7.26
CA TRP A 706 -38.11 17.34 -8.69
C TRP A 706 -39.08 16.33 -9.29
N ASP A 707 -40.26 16.84 -9.64
CA ASP A 707 -41.40 16.09 -10.16
C ASP A 707 -41.64 16.38 -11.65
N GLN A 708 -42.75 15.87 -12.20
CA GLN A 708 -43.13 16.06 -13.60
C GLN A 708 -43.14 17.53 -14.04
N GLU A 709 -43.59 18.44 -13.17
CA GLU A 709 -43.64 19.87 -13.48
C GLU A 709 -42.23 20.41 -13.75
N LEU A 710 -41.30 20.18 -12.83
CA LEU A 710 -39.94 20.71 -12.91
C LEU A 710 -39.09 19.99 -13.98
N ILE A 711 -39.12 18.65 -13.98
CA ILE A 711 -38.31 17.81 -14.88
C ILE A 711 -38.73 18.03 -16.34
N SER A 712 -40.01 18.32 -16.61
CA SER A 712 -40.47 18.56 -17.97
C SER A 712 -39.82 19.77 -18.65
N LEU A 713 -39.42 20.76 -17.84
CA LEU A 713 -38.85 22.04 -18.28
C LEU A 713 -37.32 21.99 -18.48
N LEU A 714 -36.66 20.89 -18.14
CA LEU A 714 -35.21 20.78 -18.30
C LEU A 714 -34.79 20.80 -19.78
N PRO A 715 -33.69 21.50 -20.13
CA PRO A 715 -33.12 21.47 -21.47
C PRO A 715 -32.83 20.04 -21.94
N GLN A 716 -32.93 19.79 -23.25
CA GLN A 716 -32.61 18.49 -23.84
C GLN A 716 -31.11 18.15 -23.76
N SER A 717 -30.26 19.14 -23.50
CA SER A 717 -28.82 18.98 -23.33
C SER A 717 -28.43 18.30 -22.01
N VAL A 718 -29.31 18.25 -21.02
CA VAL A 718 -28.98 17.68 -19.70
C VAL A 718 -28.75 16.17 -19.83
N LYS A 719 -27.56 15.72 -19.43
CA LYS A 719 -27.16 14.31 -19.44
C LYS A 719 -27.06 13.70 -18.05
N VAL A 720 -26.73 14.51 -17.05
CA VAL A 720 -26.46 14.03 -15.69
C VAL A 720 -26.96 14.99 -14.62
N PHE A 721 -27.54 14.44 -13.57
CA PHE A 721 -27.86 15.15 -12.34
C PHE A 721 -27.17 14.43 -11.18
N ALA A 722 -26.11 15.04 -10.64
CA ALA A 722 -25.41 14.53 -9.47
C ALA A 722 -25.80 15.32 -8.21
N SER A 723 -26.21 14.60 -7.17
CA SER A 723 -26.63 15.18 -5.90
C SER A 723 -25.93 14.54 -4.70
N ALA A 724 -25.67 15.38 -3.71
CA ALA A 724 -25.32 14.99 -2.36
C ALA A 724 -26.45 14.19 -1.69
N GLY A 725 -26.08 13.32 -0.76
CA GLY A 725 -27.00 12.45 -0.04
C GLY A 725 -27.15 11.05 -0.66
N ALA A 726 -27.55 10.08 0.17
CA ALA A 726 -27.93 8.74 -0.27
C ALA A 726 -29.39 8.69 -0.76
N GLY A 727 -30.27 9.42 -0.07
CA GLY A 727 -31.70 9.48 -0.38
C GLY A 727 -32.05 10.39 -1.54
N PHE A 728 -33.01 9.94 -2.35
CA PHE A 728 -33.51 10.68 -3.50
C PHE A 728 -35.04 10.73 -3.55
N ASP A 729 -35.72 10.57 -2.41
CA ASP A 729 -37.19 10.57 -2.28
C ASP A 729 -37.85 11.89 -2.76
N TRP A 730 -37.05 12.94 -2.90
CA TRP A 730 -37.43 14.27 -3.39
C TRP A 730 -37.28 14.43 -4.91
N ALA A 731 -36.66 13.46 -5.61
CA ALA A 731 -36.42 13.49 -7.05
C ALA A 731 -37.01 12.26 -7.75
N ASP A 732 -37.81 12.48 -8.79
CA ASP A 732 -38.35 11.40 -9.62
C ASP A 732 -37.26 10.89 -10.58
N THR A 733 -36.44 9.96 -10.07
CA THR A 733 -35.30 9.39 -10.81
C THR A 733 -35.74 8.55 -12.00
N LYS A 734 -36.94 7.97 -11.95
CA LYS A 734 -37.55 7.26 -13.07
C LYS A 734 -37.84 8.23 -14.21
N LEU A 735 -38.52 9.34 -13.93
CA LEU A 735 -38.83 10.34 -14.95
C LEU A 735 -37.57 10.98 -15.54
N LEU A 736 -36.54 11.22 -14.71
CA LEU A 736 -35.21 11.65 -15.20
C LEU A 736 -34.63 10.64 -16.19
N GLY A 737 -34.64 9.35 -15.85
CA GLY A 737 -34.15 8.28 -16.72
C GLY A 737 -34.93 8.16 -18.04
N GLU A 738 -36.26 8.29 -18.00
CA GLU A 738 -37.12 8.25 -19.19
C GLU A 738 -36.85 9.41 -20.17
N ARG A 739 -36.23 10.51 -19.68
CA ARG A 739 -35.72 11.64 -20.47
C ARG A 739 -34.25 11.51 -20.87
N GLY A 740 -33.58 10.41 -20.53
CA GLY A 740 -32.17 10.19 -20.84
C GLY A 740 -31.18 10.84 -19.86
N ILE A 741 -31.65 11.30 -18.68
CA ILE A 741 -30.82 11.93 -17.66
C ILE A 741 -30.38 10.89 -16.63
N ILE A 742 -29.07 10.70 -16.51
CA ILE A 742 -28.47 9.84 -15.49
C ILE A 742 -28.51 10.56 -14.15
N TYR A 743 -29.16 9.99 -13.14
CA TYR A 743 -29.17 10.52 -11.79
C TYR A 743 -28.16 9.78 -10.92
N CYS A 744 -27.21 10.51 -10.35
CA CYS A 744 -26.19 9.99 -9.46
C CYS A 744 -26.41 10.54 -8.05
N ASN A 745 -26.58 9.65 -7.07
CA ASN A 745 -26.54 10.03 -5.67
C ASN A 745 -25.09 9.95 -5.14
N SER A 746 -24.86 10.45 -3.93
CA SER A 746 -23.56 10.37 -3.26
C SER A 746 -23.58 9.45 -2.05
N GLY A 747 -24.47 8.45 -2.03
CA GLY A 747 -24.70 7.59 -0.87
C GLY A 747 -23.49 6.78 -0.43
N LEU A 748 -22.55 6.51 -1.34
CA LEU A 748 -21.29 5.84 -1.03
C LEU A 748 -20.43 6.64 -0.03
N ALA A 749 -20.48 7.98 -0.07
CA ALA A 749 -19.70 8.84 0.83
C ALA A 749 -20.17 8.77 2.29
N ALA A 750 -21.45 8.48 2.52
CA ALA A 750 -22.04 8.39 3.87
C ALA A 750 -22.01 6.97 4.45
N ALA A 751 -21.64 5.97 3.64
CA ALA A 751 -21.85 4.56 4.00
C ALA A 751 -21.08 4.14 5.26
N GLU A 752 -19.86 4.65 5.42
CA GLU A 752 -19.01 4.41 6.58
C GLU A 752 -19.58 5.06 7.86
N ALA A 753 -19.86 6.36 7.82
CA ALA A 753 -20.42 7.09 8.95
C ALA A 753 -21.73 6.49 9.46
N VAL A 754 -22.64 6.14 8.53
CA VAL A 754 -23.92 5.52 8.88
C VAL A 754 -23.73 4.11 9.48
N ALA A 755 -22.77 3.34 8.98
CA ALA A 755 -22.47 2.02 9.53
C ALA A 755 -21.87 2.11 10.94
N ASP A 756 -20.95 3.05 11.18
CA ASP A 756 -20.39 3.30 12.52
C ASP A 756 -21.49 3.68 13.51
N PHE A 757 -22.40 4.56 13.09
CA PHE A 757 -23.53 4.97 13.92
C PHE A 757 -24.49 3.82 14.22
N ALA A 758 -24.76 2.95 13.24
CA ALA A 758 -25.58 1.76 13.45
C ALA A 758 -24.95 0.81 14.50
N ILE A 759 -23.62 0.66 14.51
CA ILE A 759 -22.91 -0.10 15.56
C ILE A 759 -23.14 0.52 16.94
N VAL A 760 -23.11 1.86 17.06
CA VAL A 760 -23.47 2.55 18.33
C VAL A 760 -24.89 2.20 18.74
N GLY A 761 -25.85 2.22 17.80
CA GLY A 761 -27.23 1.81 18.05
C GLY A 761 -27.34 0.35 18.53
N ILE A 762 -26.62 -0.57 17.88
CA ILE A 762 -26.57 -1.98 18.29
C ILE A 762 -26.02 -2.11 19.71
N ILE A 763 -24.83 -1.55 20.00
CA ILE A 763 -24.22 -1.60 21.33
C ILE A 763 -25.16 -1.01 22.39
N SER A 764 -25.78 0.13 22.07
CA SER A 764 -26.74 0.82 22.94
C SER A 764 -27.88 -0.10 23.38
N THR A 765 -28.48 -0.83 22.43
CA THR A 765 -29.58 -1.76 22.72
C THR A 765 -29.15 -3.02 23.50
N PHE A 766 -27.89 -3.46 23.37
CA PHE A 766 -27.35 -4.61 24.12
C PHE A 766 -26.90 -4.24 25.54
N ARG A 767 -26.51 -2.99 25.77
CA ARG A 767 -25.91 -2.51 27.03
C ARG A 767 -26.78 -1.53 27.80
N VAL A 768 -28.00 -1.29 27.31
CA VAL A 768 -29.00 -0.38 27.91
C VAL A 768 -28.38 1.01 28.16
N LEU A 769 -27.56 1.48 27.21
CA LEU A 769 -26.76 2.69 27.38
C LEU A 769 -27.58 3.95 27.72
N PRO A 770 -28.80 4.18 27.18
CA PRO A 770 -29.57 5.35 27.54
C PRO A 770 -29.89 5.40 29.04
N TRP A 771 -30.19 4.25 29.67
CA TRP A 771 -30.38 4.17 31.11
C TRP A 771 -29.08 4.47 31.86
N CYS A 772 -27.98 3.81 31.49
CA CYS A 772 -26.67 3.97 32.13
C CYS A 772 -26.18 5.43 32.07
N ILE A 773 -26.30 6.07 30.91
CA ILE A 773 -25.92 7.48 30.70
C ILE A 773 -26.83 8.39 31.51
N SER A 774 -28.16 8.18 31.47
CA SER A 774 -29.10 9.00 32.22
C SER A 774 -28.87 8.92 33.73
N SER A 775 -28.68 7.72 34.28
CA SER A 775 -28.35 7.51 35.69
C SER A 775 -27.05 8.20 36.08
N ALA A 776 -25.99 8.09 35.27
CA ALA A 776 -24.73 8.77 35.54
C ALA A 776 -24.85 10.30 35.49
N MET A 777 -25.53 10.83 34.47
CA MET A 777 -25.73 12.28 34.28
C MET A 777 -26.68 12.91 35.30
N SER A 778 -27.52 12.12 35.97
CA SER A 778 -28.42 12.61 37.02
C SER A 778 -27.67 13.17 38.23
N GLY A 779 -26.41 12.78 38.44
CA GLY A 779 -25.64 13.10 39.64
C GLY A 779 -26.19 12.47 40.93
N ASN A 780 -27.21 11.61 40.84
CA ASN A 780 -27.82 10.93 41.98
C ASN A 780 -27.07 9.62 42.28
N GLU A 781 -26.45 9.54 43.47
CA GLU A 781 -25.68 8.37 43.89
C GLU A 781 -26.52 7.08 44.01
N GLU A 782 -27.77 7.18 44.45
CA GLU A 782 -28.65 6.02 44.56
C GLU A 782 -29.03 5.50 43.17
N ALA A 783 -29.37 6.40 42.25
CA ALA A 783 -29.66 6.04 40.86
C ALA A 783 -28.45 5.41 40.15
N PHE A 784 -27.23 5.87 40.47
CA PHE A 784 -25.99 5.26 39.98
C PHE A 784 -25.81 3.84 40.54
N LYS A 785 -25.96 3.65 41.86
CA LYS A 785 -25.81 2.34 42.53
C LYS A 785 -26.86 1.34 42.06
N GLU A 786 -28.10 1.78 41.90
CA GLU A 786 -29.21 0.97 41.37
C GLU A 786 -28.93 0.52 39.94
N ASN A 787 -28.58 1.46 39.05
CA ASN A 787 -28.24 1.12 37.66
C ASN A 787 -27.05 0.17 37.59
N HIS A 788 -25.96 0.43 38.33
CA HIS A 788 -24.78 -0.44 38.35
C HIS A 788 -25.13 -1.87 38.79
N ARG A 789 -26.05 -2.04 39.74
CA ARG A 789 -26.53 -3.35 40.17
C ARG A 789 -27.42 -4.00 39.12
N ASP A 790 -28.41 -3.26 38.60
CA ASP A 790 -29.56 -3.85 37.91
C ASP A 790 -29.41 -3.87 36.38
N ALA A 791 -28.63 -2.96 35.79
CA ALA A 791 -28.34 -2.95 34.35
C ALA A 791 -27.55 -4.19 33.90
N THR A 792 -26.76 -4.79 34.81
CA THR A 792 -26.03 -6.02 34.53
C THR A 792 -26.94 -7.22 34.30
N MET A 793 -28.17 -7.20 34.84
CA MET A 793 -29.18 -8.25 34.64
C MET A 793 -29.92 -8.13 33.29
N GLN A 794 -29.81 -6.99 32.61
CA GLN A 794 -30.48 -6.70 31.33
C GLN A 794 -29.49 -6.54 30.17
N SER A 795 -28.19 -6.49 30.48
CA SER A 795 -27.12 -6.33 29.51
C SER A 795 -26.65 -7.66 28.95
N TYR A 796 -26.30 -7.67 27.66
CA TYR A 796 -25.79 -8.84 26.96
C TYR A 796 -24.54 -8.49 26.18
N ASN A 797 -23.63 -9.45 26.05
CA ASN A 797 -22.50 -9.35 25.12
C ASN A 797 -23.03 -9.49 23.69
N LEU A 798 -22.39 -8.79 22.73
CA LEU A 798 -22.74 -8.89 21.32
C LEU A 798 -22.25 -10.21 20.70
N ARG A 799 -21.16 -10.78 21.23
CA ARG A 799 -20.57 -12.03 20.72
C ARG A 799 -21.60 -13.16 20.71
N ASP A 800 -21.59 -13.94 19.63
CA ASP A 800 -22.47 -15.10 19.42
C ASP A 800 -23.97 -14.76 19.36
N GLN A 801 -24.34 -13.47 19.27
CA GLN A 801 -25.70 -13.02 19.03
C GLN A 801 -25.97 -12.90 17.53
N ALA A 802 -27.19 -13.22 17.11
CA ALA A 802 -27.60 -13.12 15.71
C ALA A 802 -28.02 -11.67 15.37
N LEU A 803 -27.35 -11.05 14.40
CA LEU A 803 -27.69 -9.74 13.85
C LEU A 803 -28.40 -9.90 12.50
N GLY A 804 -29.64 -9.44 12.41
CA GLY A 804 -30.41 -9.40 11.18
C GLY A 804 -30.29 -8.05 10.50
N ILE A 805 -30.02 -8.03 9.20
CA ILE A 805 -29.88 -6.80 8.41
C ILE A 805 -30.93 -6.80 7.30
N ILE A 806 -31.82 -5.81 7.32
CA ILE A 806 -32.85 -5.60 6.29
C ILE A 806 -32.32 -4.58 5.28
N GLY A 807 -31.97 -5.05 4.08
CA GLY A 807 -31.28 -4.29 3.04
C GLY A 807 -29.76 -4.48 3.11
N PHE A 808 -29.20 -5.31 2.22
CA PHE A 808 -27.78 -5.70 2.24
C PHE A 808 -26.97 -4.95 1.16
N GLY A 809 -27.21 -3.64 1.06
CA GLY A 809 -26.45 -2.70 0.22
C GLY A 809 -25.13 -2.27 0.87
N ASN A 810 -24.54 -1.17 0.38
CA ASN A 810 -23.24 -0.67 0.86
C ASN A 810 -23.19 -0.46 2.38
N ILE A 811 -24.22 0.16 2.97
CA ILE A 811 -24.32 0.37 4.42
C ILE A 811 -24.46 -0.97 5.16
N GLY A 812 -25.40 -1.82 4.74
CA GLY A 812 -25.64 -3.12 5.38
C GLY A 812 -24.40 -4.03 5.39
N GLN A 813 -23.62 -4.02 4.31
CA GLN A 813 -22.35 -4.78 4.22
C GLN A 813 -21.28 -4.23 5.18
N GLN A 814 -21.18 -2.91 5.32
CA GLN A 814 -20.24 -2.26 6.25
C GLN A 814 -20.62 -2.53 7.72
N ILE A 815 -21.92 -2.57 8.04
CA ILE A 815 -22.44 -2.97 9.35
C ILE A 815 -22.11 -4.44 9.62
N ALA A 816 -22.39 -5.32 8.65
CA ALA A 816 -22.10 -6.75 8.75
C ALA A 816 -20.62 -7.01 9.04
N ALA A 817 -19.71 -6.33 8.34
CA ALA A 817 -18.27 -6.48 8.54
C ALA A 817 -17.85 -6.09 9.96
N ARG A 818 -18.28 -4.92 10.44
CA ARG A 818 -17.98 -4.44 11.79
C ARG A 818 -18.56 -5.35 12.87
N ALA A 819 -19.82 -5.73 12.75
CA ALA A 819 -20.50 -6.62 13.69
C ALA A 819 -19.85 -8.01 13.74
N ARG A 820 -19.50 -8.57 12.58
CA ARG A 820 -18.89 -9.90 12.49
C ARG A 820 -17.47 -9.92 13.03
N TYR A 821 -16.60 -9.07 12.52
CA TYR A 821 -15.17 -9.12 12.83
C TYR A 821 -14.83 -8.41 14.14
N GLY A 822 -15.49 -7.28 14.42
CA GLY A 822 -15.25 -6.52 15.64
C GLY A 822 -15.91 -7.15 16.87
N PHE A 823 -17.13 -7.69 16.71
CA PHE A 823 -17.94 -8.13 17.85
C PHE A 823 -18.27 -9.62 17.86
N GLY A 824 -17.95 -10.37 16.80
CA GLY A 824 -18.21 -11.81 16.73
C GLY A 824 -19.70 -12.16 16.63
N MET A 825 -20.52 -11.28 16.05
CA MET A 825 -21.94 -11.57 15.81
C MET A 825 -22.14 -12.55 14.65
N ASP A 826 -23.25 -13.28 14.68
CA ASP A 826 -23.70 -14.12 13.56
C ASP A 826 -24.56 -13.28 12.62
N ILE A 827 -24.13 -13.11 11.37
CA ILE A 827 -24.79 -12.20 10.43
C ILE A 827 -25.88 -12.92 9.65
N HIS A 828 -27.06 -12.33 9.64
CA HIS A 828 -28.21 -12.73 8.84
C HIS A 828 -28.70 -11.52 8.03
N TYR A 829 -29.24 -11.75 6.83
CA TYR A 829 -29.80 -10.66 6.04
C TYR A 829 -31.02 -11.05 5.22
N TYR A 830 -31.84 -10.04 4.92
CA TYR A 830 -32.92 -10.09 3.95
C TYR A 830 -32.74 -8.94 2.95
N ASP A 831 -32.85 -9.23 1.66
CA ASP A 831 -32.82 -8.25 0.58
C ASP A 831 -33.76 -8.74 -0.54
N VAL A 832 -34.22 -7.84 -1.40
CA VAL A 832 -35.16 -8.16 -2.49
C VAL A 832 -34.56 -9.19 -3.44
N LEU A 833 -33.23 -9.11 -3.64
CA LEU A 833 -32.45 -10.10 -4.37
C LEU A 833 -31.29 -10.58 -3.51
N PRO A 834 -31.01 -11.90 -3.50
CA PRO A 834 -29.84 -12.43 -2.82
C PRO A 834 -28.57 -11.80 -3.40
N LYS A 835 -27.61 -11.48 -2.53
CA LYS A 835 -26.32 -10.95 -2.99
C LYS A 835 -25.41 -12.07 -3.49
N PRO A 836 -24.52 -11.79 -4.47
CA PRO A 836 -23.54 -12.75 -4.94
C PRO A 836 -22.68 -13.33 -3.80
N ALA A 837 -22.24 -14.57 -3.95
CA ALA A 837 -21.43 -15.27 -2.94
C ALA A 837 -20.20 -14.46 -2.48
N ALA A 838 -19.53 -13.76 -3.41
CA ALA A 838 -18.39 -12.90 -3.13
C ALA A 838 -18.68 -11.75 -2.14
N VAL A 839 -19.93 -11.30 -2.04
CA VAL A 839 -20.36 -10.23 -1.12
C VAL A 839 -20.70 -10.78 0.26
N VAL A 840 -21.31 -11.98 0.33
CA VAL A 840 -21.82 -12.56 1.58
C VAL A 840 -20.82 -13.46 2.30
N ALA A 841 -19.91 -14.11 1.55
CA ALA A 841 -18.94 -15.05 2.09
C ALA A 841 -17.95 -14.45 3.09
N PRO A 842 -17.39 -13.22 2.89
CA PRO A 842 -16.45 -12.63 3.83
C PRO A 842 -17.03 -12.55 5.24
N VAL A 843 -18.26 -12.04 5.36
CA VAL A 843 -18.95 -11.85 6.63
C VAL A 843 -19.78 -13.06 7.08
N ARG A 844 -19.73 -14.16 6.32
CA ARG A 844 -20.53 -15.39 6.53
C ARG A 844 -22.03 -15.08 6.73
N ALA A 845 -22.55 -14.15 5.95
CA ALA A 845 -23.94 -13.71 6.09
C ALA A 845 -24.92 -14.76 5.58
N THR A 846 -25.88 -15.15 6.43
CA THR A 846 -26.95 -16.09 6.08
C THR A 846 -28.12 -15.33 5.44
N HIS A 847 -28.44 -15.66 4.19
CA HIS A 847 -29.60 -15.08 3.49
C HIS A 847 -30.91 -15.70 3.98
N HIS A 848 -31.91 -14.87 4.21
CA HIS A 848 -33.29 -15.28 4.46
C HIS A 848 -34.17 -14.91 3.26
N GLU A 849 -35.00 -15.85 2.80
CA GLU A 849 -35.92 -15.59 1.67
C GLU A 849 -37.12 -14.73 2.05
N THR A 850 -37.44 -14.61 3.35
CA THR A 850 -38.56 -13.82 3.84
C THR A 850 -38.16 -13.01 5.06
N LEU A 851 -38.76 -11.82 5.19
CA LEU A 851 -38.59 -10.96 6.36
C LEU A 851 -38.94 -11.71 7.66
N LYS A 852 -40.05 -12.45 7.69
CA LYS A 852 -40.46 -13.26 8.85
C LYS A 852 -39.37 -14.26 9.29
N SER A 853 -38.72 -14.92 8.34
CA SER A 853 -37.64 -15.87 8.63
C SER A 853 -36.46 -15.18 9.31
N LEU A 854 -36.07 -13.99 8.83
CA LEU A 854 -35.02 -13.17 9.46
C LEU A 854 -35.41 -12.76 10.89
N LEU A 855 -36.58 -12.12 11.04
CA LEU A 855 -37.05 -11.55 12.31
C LEU A 855 -37.15 -12.59 13.43
N SER A 856 -37.56 -13.82 13.10
CA SER A 856 -37.70 -14.89 14.08
C SER A 856 -36.37 -15.49 14.57
N ARG A 857 -35.27 -15.24 13.84
CA ARG A 857 -33.95 -15.82 14.11
C ARG A 857 -33.02 -14.89 14.88
N CYS A 858 -33.14 -13.57 14.66
CA CYS A 858 -32.16 -12.58 15.10
C CYS A 858 -32.43 -12.04 16.51
N ASP A 859 -31.35 -11.75 17.25
CA ASP A 859 -31.36 -11.13 18.58
C ASP A 859 -31.39 -9.60 18.50
N CYS A 860 -30.94 -9.04 17.38
CA CYS A 860 -31.06 -7.63 17.02
C CYS A 860 -31.28 -7.52 15.51
N VAL A 861 -32.14 -6.60 15.08
CA VAL A 861 -32.42 -6.35 13.66
C VAL A 861 -32.16 -4.89 13.33
N VAL A 862 -31.38 -4.65 12.28
CA VAL A 862 -31.08 -3.33 11.73
C VAL A 862 -31.83 -3.13 10.42
N LEU A 863 -32.55 -2.02 10.32
CA LEU A 863 -33.24 -1.58 9.11
C LEU A 863 -32.37 -0.57 8.33
N CYS A 864 -31.89 -0.95 7.14
CA CYS A 864 -30.99 -0.15 6.30
C CYS A 864 -31.30 -0.31 4.80
N THR A 865 -32.57 -0.17 4.43
CA THR A 865 -33.07 -0.25 3.04
C THR A 865 -33.56 1.12 2.55
N PRO A 866 -33.57 1.41 1.24
CA PRO A 866 -34.24 2.59 0.71
C PRO A 866 -35.72 2.65 1.11
N ALA A 867 -36.32 3.86 1.08
CA ALA A 867 -37.77 3.99 1.18
C ALA A 867 -38.45 3.29 -0.01
N GLY A 868 -39.57 2.62 0.26
CA GLY A 868 -40.42 2.01 -0.76
C GLY A 868 -41.90 2.34 -0.51
N GLU A 869 -42.79 1.71 -1.27
CA GLU A 869 -44.22 1.84 -1.04
C GLU A 869 -44.62 1.09 0.25
N GLY A 870 -44.84 1.85 1.33
CA GLY A 870 -45.43 1.36 2.57
C GLY A 870 -44.47 1.10 3.74
N THR A 871 -45.05 0.66 4.84
CA THR A 871 -44.38 0.36 6.11
C THR A 871 -43.90 -1.09 6.13
N LEU A 872 -42.63 -1.33 6.52
CA LEU A 872 -42.05 -2.69 6.60
C LEU A 872 -42.14 -3.27 8.01
N ILE A 873 -41.96 -2.43 9.04
CA ILE A 873 -42.05 -2.82 10.44
C ILE A 873 -43.37 -2.27 10.99
N ASP A 874 -44.37 -3.13 11.08
CA ASP A 874 -45.75 -2.77 11.41
C ASP A 874 -46.35 -3.74 12.44
N SER A 875 -47.61 -3.52 12.81
CA SER A 875 -48.36 -4.40 13.73
C SER A 875 -48.45 -5.87 13.28
N LYS A 876 -48.21 -6.18 12.01
CA LYS A 876 -48.23 -7.55 11.46
C LYS A 876 -46.84 -8.20 11.47
N THR A 877 -45.78 -7.43 11.25
CA THR A 877 -44.39 -7.94 11.21
C THR A 877 -43.73 -7.96 12.59
N LEU A 878 -44.04 -7.01 13.47
CA LEU A 878 -43.50 -6.94 14.84
C LEU A 878 -43.70 -8.24 15.66
N PRO A 879 -44.85 -8.94 15.60
CA PRO A 879 -45.00 -10.23 16.29
C PRO A 879 -44.07 -11.34 15.81
N SER A 880 -43.43 -11.19 14.64
CA SER A 880 -42.47 -12.18 14.11
C SER A 880 -41.07 -12.03 14.70
N PHE A 881 -40.77 -10.94 15.40
CA PHE A 881 -39.51 -10.78 16.10
C PHE A 881 -39.36 -11.83 17.20
N LYS A 882 -38.14 -12.32 17.38
CA LYS A 882 -37.80 -13.11 18.56
C LYS A 882 -38.14 -12.31 19.82
N ARG A 883 -38.88 -12.89 20.78
CA ARG A 883 -39.29 -12.18 22.00
C ARG A 883 -38.06 -11.71 22.78
N GLY A 884 -38.06 -10.43 23.17
CA GLY A 884 -36.96 -9.77 23.86
C GLY A 884 -35.80 -9.33 22.93
N SER A 885 -35.95 -9.47 21.61
CA SER A 885 -34.96 -8.96 20.65
C SER A 885 -34.93 -7.43 20.60
N ARG A 886 -34.00 -6.91 19.79
CA ARG A 886 -33.69 -5.48 19.69
C ARG A 886 -33.90 -4.98 18.27
N PHE A 887 -34.18 -3.69 18.12
CA PHE A 887 -34.42 -3.08 16.81
C PHE A 887 -33.63 -1.79 16.64
N VAL A 888 -32.99 -1.61 15.47
CA VAL A 888 -32.25 -0.41 15.12
C VAL A 888 -32.74 0.11 13.77
N ASN A 889 -33.13 1.39 13.70
CA ASN A 889 -33.51 2.03 12.45
C ASN A 889 -32.59 3.20 12.12
N ILE A 890 -31.89 3.07 10.99
CA ILE A 890 -31.00 4.08 10.39
C ILE A 890 -31.37 4.34 8.91
N ALA A 891 -32.52 3.81 8.46
CA ALA A 891 -33.00 3.96 7.10
C ALA A 891 -33.89 5.19 6.95
N ARG A 892 -35.20 5.00 7.13
CA ARG A 892 -36.24 6.03 7.10
C ARG A 892 -37.28 5.71 8.14
N GLY A 893 -37.81 6.74 8.80
CA GLY A 893 -38.85 6.56 9.80
C GLY A 893 -40.18 6.07 9.20
N SER A 894 -40.50 6.46 7.97
CA SER A 894 -41.72 6.03 7.26
C SER A 894 -41.83 4.53 7.04
N LEU A 895 -40.71 3.79 7.15
CA LEU A 895 -40.69 2.34 7.04
C LEU A 895 -41.18 1.63 8.31
N VAL A 896 -41.46 2.37 9.39
CA VAL A 896 -41.86 1.85 10.70
C VAL A 896 -43.16 2.50 11.17
N ASP A 897 -44.12 1.68 11.59
CA ASP A 897 -45.28 2.12 12.35
C ASP A 897 -44.84 2.33 13.80
N GLU A 898 -44.58 3.59 14.16
CA GLU A 898 -44.06 3.95 15.48
C GLU A 898 -45.05 3.65 16.62
N GLU A 899 -46.36 3.69 16.36
CA GLU A 899 -47.38 3.33 17.35
C GLU A 899 -47.30 1.83 17.66
N ALA A 900 -47.20 1.00 16.61
CA ALA A 900 -47.01 -0.44 16.79
C ALA A 900 -45.66 -0.77 17.45
N LEU A 901 -44.60 -0.03 17.12
CA LEU A 901 -43.28 -0.19 17.74
C LEU A 901 -43.33 0.09 19.25
N VAL A 902 -44.02 1.16 19.66
CA VAL A 902 -44.23 1.51 21.07
C VAL A 902 -44.95 0.39 21.81
N ALA A 903 -46.02 -0.15 21.24
CA ALA A 903 -46.74 -1.28 21.82
C ALA A 903 -45.81 -2.51 21.99
N ALA A 904 -45.05 -2.86 20.96
CA ALA A 904 -44.11 -3.98 20.99
C ALA A 904 -43.00 -3.82 22.06
N LEU A 905 -42.54 -2.59 22.30
CA LEU A 905 -41.59 -2.28 23.38
C LEU A 905 -42.27 -2.41 24.76
N ARG A 906 -43.47 -1.86 24.95
CA ARG A 906 -44.19 -1.95 26.23
C ARG A 906 -44.51 -3.40 26.62
N GLU A 907 -44.92 -4.23 25.65
CA GLU A 907 -45.27 -5.64 25.86
C GLU A 907 -44.06 -6.59 26.01
N GLY A 908 -42.84 -6.08 25.76
CA GLY A 908 -41.60 -6.84 25.84
C GLY A 908 -41.38 -7.79 24.66
N THR A 909 -42.10 -7.60 23.55
CA THR A 909 -41.76 -8.24 22.27
C THR A 909 -40.38 -7.78 21.83
N LEU A 910 -40.12 -6.47 21.93
CA LEU A 910 -38.79 -5.87 21.84
C LEU A 910 -38.34 -5.40 23.22
N SER A 911 -37.10 -5.71 23.59
CA SER A 911 -36.53 -5.26 24.86
C SER A 911 -36.04 -3.81 24.79
N SER A 912 -35.44 -3.42 23.67
CA SER A 912 -34.88 -2.09 23.43
C SER A 912 -34.87 -1.74 21.93
N ALA A 913 -34.82 -0.44 21.62
CA ALA A 913 -34.65 0.06 20.27
C ALA A 913 -33.66 1.23 20.17
N ALA A 914 -33.08 1.45 18.99
CA ALA A 914 -32.29 2.64 18.67
C ALA A 914 -32.76 3.25 17.34
N LEU A 915 -33.15 4.52 17.35
CA LEU A 915 -33.78 5.21 16.23
C LEU A 915 -33.01 6.49 15.91
N ASP A 916 -32.37 6.52 14.75
CA ASP A 916 -31.82 7.77 14.19
C ASP A 916 -32.86 8.54 13.37
N VAL A 917 -33.85 7.82 12.84
CA VAL A 917 -34.90 8.34 11.96
C VAL A 917 -36.29 8.11 12.54
N HIS A 918 -37.22 9.01 12.25
CA HIS A 918 -38.58 9.06 12.84
C HIS A 918 -39.66 9.28 11.77
N ALA A 919 -40.84 8.70 11.95
CA ALA A 919 -41.89 8.67 10.92
C ALA A 919 -42.37 10.07 10.51
N ASN A 920 -42.37 11.02 11.44
CA ASN A 920 -42.84 12.40 11.25
C ASN A 920 -41.73 13.44 11.52
N GLU A 921 -40.49 13.15 11.13
CA GLU A 921 -39.35 14.06 11.29
C GLU A 921 -39.68 15.52 10.89
N PRO A 922 -39.26 16.53 11.70
CA PRO A 922 -38.42 16.43 12.90
C PRO A 922 -39.20 16.11 14.19
N LYS A 923 -40.50 15.78 14.12
CA LYS A 923 -41.30 15.43 15.30
C LYS A 923 -41.13 13.95 15.65
N ILE A 924 -40.71 13.69 16.88
CA ILE A 924 -40.56 12.33 17.45
C ILE A 924 -41.85 11.92 18.15
N HIS A 925 -42.24 10.65 18.06
CA HIS A 925 -43.40 10.11 18.78
C HIS A 925 -43.28 10.35 20.30
N PRO A 926 -44.29 10.95 20.97
CA PRO A 926 -44.22 11.28 22.39
C PRO A 926 -43.92 10.07 23.28
N GLU A 927 -44.52 8.91 22.99
CA GLU A 927 -44.28 7.71 23.80
C GLU A 927 -42.88 7.10 23.60
N LEU A 928 -42.25 7.29 22.44
CA LEU A 928 -40.85 6.90 22.24
C LEU A 928 -39.93 7.75 23.10
N LEU A 929 -40.24 9.04 23.28
CA LEU A 929 -39.51 9.92 24.19
C LEU A 929 -39.67 9.48 25.65
N GLU A 930 -40.86 9.06 26.06
CA GLU A 930 -41.07 8.51 27.42
C GLU A 930 -40.28 7.21 27.64
N LEU A 931 -40.29 6.30 26.66
CA LEU A 931 -39.47 5.08 26.72
C LEU A 931 -37.96 5.39 26.69
N ALA A 932 -37.54 6.45 26.01
CA ALA A 932 -36.16 6.92 26.01
C ALA A 932 -35.74 7.48 27.38
N LYS A 933 -36.60 8.26 28.05
CA LYS A 933 -36.38 8.73 29.43
C LYS A 933 -36.28 7.57 30.42
N GLN A 934 -37.01 6.48 30.17
CA GLN A 934 -36.90 5.23 30.92
C GLN A 934 -35.65 4.40 30.54
N GLY A 935 -34.83 4.89 29.62
CA GLY A 935 -33.58 4.26 29.21
C GLY A 935 -33.73 3.07 28.26
N ARG A 936 -34.94 2.83 27.73
CA ARG A 936 -35.26 1.66 26.87
C ARG A 936 -35.02 1.92 25.39
N VAL A 937 -35.03 3.19 24.97
CA VAL A 937 -34.87 3.59 23.57
C VAL A 937 -33.78 4.64 23.44
N LEU A 938 -32.86 4.44 22.50
CA LEU A 938 -31.95 5.50 22.04
C LEU A 938 -32.64 6.28 20.91
N VAL A 939 -32.72 7.61 21.04
CA VAL A 939 -33.27 8.49 20.01
C VAL A 939 -32.21 9.53 19.62
N THR A 940 -32.01 9.72 18.31
CA THR A 940 -31.08 10.72 17.76
C THR A 940 -31.73 11.52 16.63
N CYS A 941 -31.04 12.54 16.13
CA CYS A 941 -31.61 13.60 15.29
C CYS A 941 -31.24 13.42 13.80
N HIS A 942 -31.35 12.21 13.27
CA HIS A 942 -31.02 11.87 11.89
C HIS A 942 -29.61 12.31 11.47
N ASN A 943 -28.63 11.99 12.30
CA ASN A 943 -27.25 12.44 12.14
C ASN A 943 -26.26 11.31 11.83
N ALA A 944 -26.71 10.08 11.59
CA ALA A 944 -25.83 8.94 11.32
C ALA A 944 -24.85 9.19 10.15
N GLY A 945 -25.29 9.86 9.08
CA GLY A 945 -24.44 10.21 7.94
C GLY A 945 -23.79 11.60 8.04
N GLY A 946 -23.99 12.35 9.12
CA GLY A 946 -23.67 13.77 9.20
C GLY A 946 -22.22 14.06 9.64
N THR A 947 -21.21 13.60 8.90
CA THR A 947 -19.79 13.84 9.24
C THR A 947 -19.10 14.80 8.26
N VAL A 948 -18.01 15.45 8.69
CA VAL A 948 -17.19 16.32 7.82
C VAL A 948 -16.69 15.53 6.59
N ASP A 949 -16.29 14.27 6.78
CA ASP A 949 -15.80 13.43 5.69
C ASP A 949 -16.90 13.01 4.72
N THR A 950 -18.13 12.80 5.21
CA THR A 950 -19.29 12.59 4.34
C THR A 950 -19.56 13.83 3.47
N HIS A 951 -19.49 15.03 4.04
CA HIS A 951 -19.68 16.27 3.27
C HIS A 951 -18.56 16.48 2.23
N LYS A 952 -17.30 16.20 2.59
CA LYS A 952 -16.18 16.15 1.63
C LYS A 952 -16.49 15.18 0.48
N GLY A 953 -16.91 13.97 0.81
CA GLY A 953 -17.22 12.95 -0.18
C GLY A 953 -18.42 13.29 -1.08
N PHE A 954 -19.44 13.97 -0.56
CA PHE A 954 -20.58 14.44 -1.36
C PHE A 954 -20.17 15.42 -2.46
N GLU A 955 -19.35 16.41 -2.12
CA GLU A 955 -18.81 17.36 -3.08
C GLU A 955 -17.95 16.66 -4.15
N GLU A 956 -16.99 15.85 -3.72
CA GLU A 956 -16.04 15.17 -4.61
C GLU A 956 -16.75 14.19 -5.56
N LEU A 957 -17.57 13.29 -5.01
CA LEU A 957 -18.23 12.23 -5.78
C LEU A 957 -19.23 12.80 -6.79
N SER A 958 -19.94 13.87 -6.44
CA SER A 958 -20.83 14.55 -7.36
C SER A 958 -20.07 15.16 -8.54
N MET A 959 -18.95 15.85 -8.29
CA MET A 959 -18.09 16.39 -9.36
C MET A 959 -17.53 15.27 -10.25
N ARG A 960 -17.07 14.17 -9.65
CA ARG A 960 -16.54 13.01 -10.39
C ARG A 960 -17.59 12.33 -11.27
N ASN A 961 -18.82 12.17 -10.78
CA ASN A 961 -19.92 11.62 -11.58
C ASN A 961 -20.24 12.50 -12.79
N ILE A 962 -20.31 13.83 -12.59
CA ILE A 962 -20.56 14.77 -13.69
C ILE A 962 -19.47 14.66 -14.74
N MET A 963 -18.19 14.71 -14.33
CA MET A 963 -17.07 14.61 -15.26
C MET A 963 -17.04 13.27 -16.00
N ALA A 964 -17.33 12.16 -15.31
CA ALA A 964 -17.38 10.84 -15.92
C ALA A 964 -18.45 10.77 -17.03
N VAL A 965 -19.67 11.22 -16.75
CA VAL A 965 -20.76 11.18 -17.74
C VAL A 965 -20.52 12.17 -18.89
N LEU A 966 -20.09 13.40 -18.59
CA LEU A 966 -19.88 14.42 -19.62
C LEU A 966 -18.70 14.11 -20.55
N SER A 967 -17.70 13.35 -20.08
CA SER A 967 -16.58 12.85 -20.90
C SER A 967 -16.93 11.59 -21.71
N GLY A 968 -18.15 11.06 -21.59
CA GLY A 968 -18.61 9.85 -22.28
C GLY A 968 -18.24 8.55 -21.58
N GLY A 969 -17.77 8.61 -20.33
CA GLY A 969 -17.54 7.45 -19.46
C GLY A 969 -18.79 7.01 -18.70
N GLU A 970 -18.64 5.93 -17.93
CA GLU A 970 -19.71 5.40 -17.07
C GLU A 970 -19.86 6.22 -15.78
N ALA A 971 -21.11 6.41 -15.34
CA ALA A 971 -21.40 7.01 -14.04
C ALA A 971 -20.88 6.12 -12.91
N ILE A 972 -20.40 6.74 -11.83
CA ILE A 972 -19.79 6.04 -10.68
C ILE A 972 -20.87 5.52 -9.73
N THR A 973 -21.88 6.34 -9.43
CA THR A 973 -22.97 6.00 -8.49
C THR A 973 -24.36 6.28 -9.07
N PRO A 974 -24.70 5.73 -10.24
CA PRO A 974 -26.02 5.93 -10.82
C PRO A 974 -27.08 5.09 -10.08
N VAL A 975 -28.30 5.60 -10.01
CA VAL A 975 -29.44 4.91 -9.34
C VAL A 975 -30.69 4.79 -10.21
N ASN A 976 -30.59 5.07 -11.51
CA ASN A 976 -31.73 5.06 -12.43
C ASN A 976 -31.41 4.53 -13.84
N LEU A 977 -30.32 3.75 -13.99
CA LEU A 977 -29.89 3.25 -15.30
C LEU A 977 -30.94 2.39 -15.99
N GLU A 978 -31.74 1.66 -15.21
CA GLU A 978 -32.81 0.79 -15.68
C GLU A 978 -33.94 1.54 -16.40
N PHE A 979 -34.06 2.85 -16.18
CA PHE A 979 -35.10 3.70 -16.78
C PHE A 979 -34.62 4.45 -18.03
N LEU A 980 -33.33 4.37 -18.37
CA LEU A 980 -32.79 4.96 -19.60
C LEU A 980 -33.35 4.22 -20.81
N LYS A 981 -34.03 4.95 -21.71
CA LYS A 981 -34.49 4.39 -22.99
C LYS A 981 -33.25 4.06 -23.85
N LYS A 982 -33.11 2.77 -24.20
CA LYS A 982 -32.06 2.28 -25.12
C LYS A 982 -32.21 2.85 -26.52
#